data_AF-A0A7C2X8L8-F1
#
_entry.id   AF-A0A7C2X8L8-F1
#
_cell.length_a   1.000
_cell.length_b   1.000
_cell.length_c   1.000
_cell.angle_alpha   90.00
_cell.angle_beta   90.00
_cell.angle_gamma   90.00
#
_symmetry.space_group_name_H-M   'P 1'
#
loop_
_entity.id
_entity.type
_entity.pdbx_description
1 polymer ?
#
loop_
_entity_poly.entity_id
_entity_poly.type
_entity_poly.pdbx_seq_one_letter_code
_entity_poly.pdbx_strand_id
1 'polypeptide(L)'
;MKNTKVKSNKGSAPVFGDASFSVQGYSGIKGGRGFTLVEVVVVLILVGIMTALGGFGIVQAVRGYIFTRDNAAITQKAQVAMSRISREIIEMNGFTEDATSTTLPLRNVRRNVTIGLDDGALKIAQSGGTLGDGDLLVDGVDSLEVTYYEGTDELSSWDSSKSIKELSAIDIQLVLARSDGGTMEFADRVTPRNVRRTSTDLGMGGEEALPPIAPNYPSCFVATAAWGDGAHHSVVLLREFRDRFLLTWSGGRRIVAWYYARGPAAAAFIYDYPPAAAAARVMLAPLAVAAFLLLYAPAVIAFMVAAPFLYVVARVSRKLRARSDTGRRSVSGQGGSIMIGIIVTMVIMAVLVGAMVHLFSSSAMSPVYADMGWKAYFLAESGFRYAASEFVKATEDEDRADLMDDFDGMTFRLSDEGAFQLRVYPYWFESEDADAGDTGLSVKVNGTLPPEFDGGLAAGRIQVGDDIYPYASGTGSGDGISFSLSEPLEESLSSGENVRPAAQTPASSQSLSRGGDLQLKGTGAYAFPEVNGNFILPDIDENEVFNYEKRDGNTLCYITKSDAVRDDDWTDSIDVGNESDVVLSEFIKLSSTGIVGDGFSREILYNIPIGWLGDLSGGGGWEKVEHHEKFDNLDNWFTDEDQTLGGHEIEDDALNVSSMQDTGPSGSTFLGRLLSGLFGSGSSSSYAVMFFNWSETVANLAKAWLDTDGCLGYDLQVKVKNDEPYFYTGMNFRMKNNDAGDDLESYAVSFVRQRQTRYCAFLIGCLSWGYESGAADLWGWLQNDGIDAGLQPFNTNNSTTWGDDHEVYRYAWGTNRLEARYSPPAVILRQRVNSNFQILAHRTIRDGDGLTTADDGVTDLRDPSVRLKPWSTLLARVVEGYELEFTDGRVDDEGRRIRYGDTIKNADGLVSARVVAVVVENDWGGGGTYTGSGYLVLTNVEGNFTTGGPIYLEDEVYASAASAQAGNKANYIMVFFSDNSDDRNTRGDACWPSDDFIPGDDDYDDGRFTLVRWVEEDGTATLRAGRGASFLTTTGPFAHAVIKTSELPSPDWNADSEVTDFKWVDTDGNIVAGDNIALVTSSHTGEETYYDDFAIQIDMKKTTGFLPPVQQ
;
A
#
# COMPACT_ATOMS: atom_id res chain seq x y z
N MET A 1 -38.84 48.80 -32.24
CA MET A 1 -38.54 50.12 -32.85
C MET A 1 -37.48 49.92 -33.94
N LYS A 2 -37.83 50.28 -35.20
CA LYS A 2 -36.99 50.64 -36.38
C LYS A 2 -35.84 49.71 -36.82
N ASN A 3 -35.59 49.35 -38.08
CA ASN A 3 -36.25 49.46 -39.41
C ASN A 3 -35.33 48.70 -40.41
N THR A 4 -35.73 47.59 -41.02
CA THR A 4 -36.33 47.40 -42.38
C THR A 4 -35.40 47.35 -43.61
N LYS A 5 -35.45 46.19 -44.31
CA LYS A 5 -35.81 45.96 -45.75
C LYS A 5 -35.53 44.47 -46.06
N VAL A 6 -36.45 43.50 -46.10
CA VAL A 6 -37.64 43.23 -46.96
C VAL A 6 -37.35 43.14 -48.46
N LYS A 7 -37.43 41.92 -49.03
CA LYS A 7 -38.40 41.41 -50.04
C LYS A 7 -38.01 39.97 -50.45
N SER A 8 -38.82 38.93 -50.22
CA SER A 8 -40.02 38.50 -51.00
C SER A 8 -39.67 38.03 -52.43
N ASN A 9 -40.10 36.91 -53.01
CA ASN A 9 -40.94 35.76 -52.64
C ASN A 9 -41.05 34.87 -53.92
N LYS A 10 -41.48 33.61 -53.76
CA LYS A 10 -42.24 32.75 -54.71
C LYS A 10 -41.62 32.28 -56.04
N GLY A 11 -41.59 30.95 -56.21
CA GLY A 11 -42.69 30.26 -56.90
C GLY A 11 -42.44 29.67 -58.30
N SER A 12 -42.67 28.35 -58.38
CA SER A 12 -43.28 27.56 -59.48
C SER A 12 -42.58 27.37 -60.84
N ALA A 13 -42.59 26.10 -61.28
CA ALA A 13 -42.19 25.47 -62.55
C ALA A 13 -43.00 25.97 -63.79
N PRO A 14 -43.02 25.31 -65.00
CA PRO A 14 -42.27 24.16 -65.56
C PRO A 14 -41.89 24.33 -67.09
N VAL A 15 -41.57 23.22 -67.78
CA VAL A 15 -41.87 22.88 -69.23
C VAL A 15 -40.80 23.06 -70.34
N PHE A 16 -40.44 21.91 -70.93
CA PHE A 16 -40.16 21.49 -72.35
C PHE A 16 -39.31 22.31 -73.34
N GLY A 17 -38.56 21.59 -74.19
CA GLY A 17 -38.22 22.05 -75.55
C GLY A 17 -37.08 21.32 -76.29
N ASP A 18 -37.46 20.48 -77.26
CA ASP A 18 -36.66 19.80 -78.30
C ASP A 18 -35.88 20.74 -79.26
N ALA A 19 -34.86 20.19 -79.96
CA ALA A 19 -34.81 20.08 -81.45
C ALA A 19 -33.38 19.99 -82.07
N SER A 20 -33.05 18.78 -82.53
CA SER A 20 -32.56 18.35 -83.88
C SER A 20 -31.57 19.15 -84.78
N PHE A 21 -30.64 18.35 -85.35
CA PHE A 21 -30.24 18.21 -86.78
C PHE A 21 -29.00 18.96 -87.34
N SER A 22 -28.00 18.22 -87.84
CA SER A 22 -27.73 17.99 -89.29
C SER A 22 -26.27 17.57 -89.61
N VAL A 23 -26.14 16.92 -90.76
CA VAL A 23 -25.06 16.03 -91.26
C VAL A 23 -24.06 16.77 -92.15
N GLN A 24 -22.76 16.41 -92.15
CA GLN A 24 -21.94 16.38 -93.38
C GLN A 24 -20.56 15.68 -93.25
N GLY A 25 -20.34 14.68 -94.11
CA GLY A 25 -19.21 14.64 -95.06
C GLY A 25 -17.79 14.23 -94.59
N TYR A 26 -17.39 13.01 -94.95
CA TYR A 26 -16.01 12.48 -94.90
C TYR A 26 -15.04 13.17 -95.89
N SER A 27 -13.76 13.29 -95.51
CA SER A 27 -12.62 13.31 -96.45
C SER A 27 -11.27 13.06 -95.75
N GLY A 28 -10.61 11.95 -96.10
CA GLY A 28 -9.14 11.87 -96.21
C GLY A 28 -8.37 11.19 -95.07
N ILE A 29 -8.06 9.89 -95.24
CA ILE A 29 -7.03 9.18 -94.47
C ILE A 29 -5.64 9.63 -94.93
N LYS A 30 -4.77 10.06 -94.00
CA LYS A 30 -3.30 9.89 -94.09
C LYS A 30 -2.67 9.63 -92.71
N GLY A 31 -2.31 8.37 -92.49
CA GLY A 31 -1.10 7.87 -91.78
C GLY A 31 -0.74 8.39 -90.38
N GLY A 32 -1.31 7.78 -89.34
CA GLY A 32 -0.74 7.78 -87.98
C GLY A 32 0.26 6.62 -87.81
N ARG A 33 1.46 6.93 -87.33
CA ARG A 33 2.56 5.98 -87.07
C ARG A 33 2.13 4.90 -86.05
N GLY A 34 2.38 3.63 -86.35
CA GLY A 34 2.05 2.49 -85.48
C GLY A 34 2.94 2.37 -84.24
N PHE A 35 2.43 1.62 -83.25
CA PHE A 35 3.08 1.27 -81.99
C PHE A 35 4.48 0.68 -82.22
N THR A 36 5.46 1.09 -81.41
CA THR A 36 6.77 0.44 -81.46
C THR A 36 6.70 -0.92 -80.78
N LEU A 37 7.24 -1.97 -81.41
CA LEU A 37 7.26 -3.33 -80.86
C LEU A 37 7.84 -3.36 -79.43
N VAL A 38 8.85 -2.52 -79.17
CA VAL A 38 9.50 -2.38 -77.86
C VAL A 38 8.51 -1.88 -76.80
N GLU A 39 7.62 -0.96 -77.14
CA GLU A 39 6.64 -0.39 -76.20
C GLU A 39 5.55 -1.41 -75.84
N VAL A 40 5.08 -2.19 -76.81
CA VAL A 40 4.14 -3.30 -76.56
C VAL A 40 4.79 -4.38 -75.68
N VAL A 41 6.06 -4.71 -75.94
CA VAL A 41 6.79 -5.70 -75.14
C VAL A 41 7.03 -5.21 -73.71
N VAL A 42 7.40 -3.94 -73.52
CA VAL A 42 7.62 -3.37 -72.17
C VAL A 42 6.31 -3.29 -71.39
N VAL A 43 5.19 -2.93 -72.02
CA VAL A 43 3.87 -2.94 -71.37
C VAL A 43 3.46 -4.36 -70.99
N LEU A 44 3.65 -5.36 -71.85
CA LEU A 44 3.34 -6.75 -71.53
C LEU A 44 4.22 -7.30 -70.39
N ILE A 45 5.51 -6.93 -70.35
CA ILE A 45 6.40 -7.31 -69.25
C ILE A 45 5.96 -6.64 -67.94
N LEU A 46 5.64 -5.35 -67.96
CA LEU A 46 5.17 -4.63 -66.77
C LEU A 46 3.83 -5.18 -66.29
N VAL A 47 2.89 -5.47 -67.18
CA VAL A 47 1.62 -6.11 -66.82
C VAL A 47 1.87 -7.51 -66.26
N GLY A 48 2.77 -8.31 -66.86
CA GLY A 48 3.13 -9.63 -66.35
C GLY A 48 3.73 -9.60 -64.95
N ILE A 49 4.66 -8.67 -64.68
CA ILE A 49 5.25 -8.46 -63.35
C ILE A 49 4.19 -7.99 -62.36
N MET A 50 3.33 -7.04 -62.75
CA MET A 50 2.26 -6.53 -61.88
C MET A 50 1.18 -7.58 -61.59
N THR A 51 0.83 -8.43 -62.56
CA THR A 51 -0.11 -9.54 -62.36
C THR A 51 0.51 -10.64 -61.50
N ALA A 52 1.81 -10.93 -61.63
CA ALA A 52 2.50 -11.88 -60.76
C ALA A 52 2.59 -11.37 -59.32
N LEU A 53 2.98 -10.10 -59.13
CA LEU A 53 3.02 -9.45 -57.81
C LEU A 53 1.62 -9.28 -57.20
N GLY A 54 0.63 -8.91 -58.01
CA GLY A 54 -0.77 -8.80 -57.58
C GLY A 54 -1.39 -10.15 -57.23
N GLY A 55 -1.08 -11.21 -58.00
CA GLY A 55 -1.50 -12.58 -57.70
C GLY A 55 -0.89 -13.09 -56.40
N PHE A 56 0.39 -12.82 -56.16
CA PHE A 56 1.04 -13.13 -54.89
C PHE A 56 0.42 -12.31 -53.74
N GLY A 57 0.14 -11.02 -53.95
CA GLY A 57 -0.53 -10.16 -52.97
C GLY A 57 -1.94 -10.65 -52.60
N ILE A 58 -2.73 -11.12 -53.55
CA ILE A 58 -4.07 -11.67 -53.30
C ILE A 58 -4.00 -12.98 -52.50
N VAL A 59 -3.07 -13.89 -52.82
CA VAL A 59 -2.91 -15.13 -52.06
C VAL A 59 -2.49 -14.84 -50.62
N GLN A 60 -1.58 -13.88 -50.41
CA GLN A 60 -1.20 -13.44 -49.06
C GLN A 60 -2.37 -12.77 -48.32
N ALA A 61 -3.19 -11.98 -49.03
CA ALA A 61 -4.38 -11.35 -48.44
C ALA A 61 -5.46 -12.38 -48.05
N VAL A 62 -5.73 -13.39 -48.89
CA VAL A 62 -6.69 -14.47 -48.58
C VAL A 62 -6.19 -15.35 -47.43
N ARG A 63 -4.90 -15.69 -47.41
CA ARG A 63 -4.28 -16.41 -46.28
C ARG A 63 -4.35 -15.58 -45.01
N GLY A 64 -4.07 -14.28 -45.09
CA GLY A 64 -4.24 -13.35 -43.97
C GLY A 64 -5.68 -13.29 -43.47
N TYR A 65 -6.67 -13.24 -44.36
CA TYR A 65 -8.09 -13.24 -43.97
C TYR A 65 -8.53 -14.55 -43.30
N ILE A 66 -8.17 -15.72 -43.84
CA ILE A 66 -8.49 -17.01 -43.24
C ILE A 66 -7.81 -17.13 -41.87
N PHE A 67 -6.55 -16.74 -41.77
CA PHE A 67 -5.83 -16.66 -40.49
C PHE A 67 -6.55 -15.76 -39.48
N THR A 68 -6.95 -14.55 -39.88
CA THR A 68 -7.69 -13.63 -38.99
C THR A 68 -9.07 -14.18 -38.60
N ARG A 69 -9.79 -14.81 -39.52
CA ARG A 69 -11.12 -15.39 -39.26
C ARG A 69 -11.05 -16.58 -38.33
N ASP A 70 -10.14 -17.51 -38.58
CA ASP A 70 -9.99 -18.72 -37.76
C ASP A 70 -9.43 -18.36 -36.38
N ASN A 71 -8.49 -17.40 -36.29
CA ASN A 71 -8.05 -16.86 -35.01
C ASN A 71 -9.21 -16.21 -34.25
N ALA A 72 -10.05 -15.41 -34.91
CA ALA A 72 -11.20 -14.78 -34.24
C ALA A 72 -12.19 -15.82 -33.68
N ALA A 73 -12.48 -16.90 -34.42
CA ALA A 73 -13.38 -17.95 -33.97
C ALA A 73 -12.81 -18.75 -32.79
N ILE A 74 -11.53 -19.09 -32.81
CA ILE A 74 -10.87 -19.79 -31.70
C ILE A 74 -10.74 -18.87 -30.48
N THR A 75 -10.39 -17.60 -30.66
CA THR A 75 -10.36 -16.61 -29.56
C THR A 75 -11.73 -16.47 -28.90
N GLN A 76 -12.83 -16.44 -29.67
CA GLN A 76 -14.17 -16.40 -29.09
C GLN A 76 -14.50 -17.64 -28.25
N LYS A 77 -14.17 -18.84 -28.74
CA LYS A 77 -14.36 -20.09 -27.98
C LYS A 77 -13.51 -20.10 -26.70
N ALA A 78 -12.23 -19.75 -26.81
CA ALA A 78 -11.31 -19.67 -25.69
C ALA A 78 -11.80 -18.68 -24.63
N GLN A 79 -12.25 -17.49 -25.04
CA GLN A 79 -12.75 -16.47 -24.10
C GLN A 79 -13.97 -16.94 -23.31
N VAL A 80 -14.92 -17.63 -23.95
CA VAL A 80 -16.09 -18.17 -23.25
C VAL A 80 -15.69 -19.28 -22.28
N ALA A 81 -14.79 -20.19 -22.68
CA ALA A 81 -14.28 -21.25 -21.82
C ALA A 81 -13.49 -20.68 -20.63
N MET A 82 -12.51 -19.81 -20.88
CA MET A 82 -11.70 -19.16 -19.84
C MET A 82 -12.57 -18.34 -18.87
N SER A 83 -13.54 -17.57 -19.38
CA SER A 83 -14.48 -16.83 -18.52
C SER A 83 -15.32 -17.76 -17.65
N ARG A 84 -15.70 -18.94 -18.15
CA ARG A 84 -16.42 -19.93 -17.36
C ARG A 84 -15.54 -20.53 -16.26
N ILE A 85 -14.30 -20.90 -16.57
CA ILE A 85 -13.36 -21.47 -15.60
C ILE A 85 -13.02 -20.42 -14.53
N SER A 86 -12.66 -19.20 -14.96
CA SER A 86 -12.35 -18.07 -14.08
C SER A 86 -13.48 -17.80 -13.11
N ARG A 87 -14.74 -17.84 -13.58
CA ARG A 87 -15.90 -17.70 -12.68
C ARG A 87 -15.98 -18.80 -11.61
N GLU A 88 -15.79 -20.06 -11.98
CA GLU A 88 -15.87 -21.17 -11.02
C GLU A 88 -14.72 -21.12 -10.01
N ILE A 89 -13.54 -20.60 -10.39
CA ILE A 89 -12.40 -20.37 -9.48
C ILE A 89 -12.63 -19.15 -8.59
N ILE A 90 -13.16 -18.03 -9.10
CA ILE A 90 -13.43 -16.84 -8.29
C ILE A 90 -14.37 -17.18 -7.12
N GLU A 91 -15.44 -17.94 -7.41
CA GLU A 91 -16.47 -18.32 -6.43
C GLU A 91 -16.04 -19.52 -5.55
N MET A 92 -14.86 -20.11 -5.76
CA MET A 92 -14.44 -21.32 -5.03
C MET A 92 -14.14 -21.05 -3.56
N ASN A 93 -14.49 -22.01 -2.71
CA ASN A 93 -14.20 -22.03 -1.28
C ASN A 93 -13.24 -23.17 -0.87
N GLY A 94 -12.89 -24.06 -1.82
CA GLY A 94 -11.92 -25.12 -1.60
C GLY A 94 -11.92 -26.15 -2.72
N PHE A 95 -11.29 -27.30 -2.45
CA PHE A 95 -11.27 -28.44 -3.36
C PHE A 95 -12.07 -29.61 -2.79
N THR A 96 -12.70 -30.40 -3.65
CA THR A 96 -13.41 -31.62 -3.23
C THR A 96 -12.52 -32.86 -3.18
N GLU A 97 -11.42 -32.85 -3.94
CA GLU A 97 -10.41 -33.90 -4.08
C GLU A 97 -9.05 -33.24 -4.39
N ASP A 98 -7.94 -34.00 -4.42
CA ASP A 98 -6.63 -33.45 -4.76
C ASP A 98 -6.62 -32.88 -6.19
N ALA A 99 -6.16 -31.63 -6.31
CA ALA A 99 -6.12 -30.90 -7.57
C ALA A 99 -4.77 -31.12 -8.28
N THR A 100 -4.77 -31.21 -9.61
CA THR A 100 -3.57 -31.49 -10.42
C THR A 100 -3.46 -30.55 -11.62
N SER A 101 -2.32 -30.55 -12.30
CA SER A 101 -2.08 -29.72 -13.49
C SER A 101 -3.04 -29.92 -14.66
N THR A 102 -3.91 -30.95 -14.63
CA THR A 102 -4.90 -31.22 -15.68
C THR A 102 -6.33 -31.35 -15.17
N THR A 103 -6.55 -31.30 -13.86
CA THR A 103 -7.86 -31.50 -13.22
C THR A 103 -8.08 -30.57 -12.04
N LEU A 104 -9.19 -29.83 -12.07
CA LEU A 104 -9.61 -28.84 -11.08
C LEU A 104 -10.92 -29.29 -10.39
N PRO A 105 -10.86 -30.04 -9.28
CA PRO A 105 -12.03 -30.43 -8.48
C PRO A 105 -12.43 -29.31 -7.52
N LEU A 106 -13.20 -28.33 -8.01
CA LEU A 106 -13.61 -27.15 -7.27
C LEU A 106 -14.82 -27.41 -6.36
N ARG A 107 -14.70 -26.94 -5.11
CA ARG A 107 -15.81 -26.73 -4.19
C ARG A 107 -16.23 -25.25 -4.28
N ASN A 108 -17.51 -25.01 -4.50
CA ASN A 108 -18.06 -23.67 -4.69
C ASN A 108 -19.37 -23.56 -3.92
N VAL A 109 -19.69 -22.35 -3.48
CA VAL A 109 -20.84 -21.96 -2.66
C VAL A 109 -22.16 -22.54 -3.19
N ARG A 110 -22.36 -22.50 -4.53
CA ARG A 110 -23.60 -22.99 -5.17
C ARG A 110 -23.59 -24.49 -5.44
N ARG A 111 -22.50 -25.01 -6.00
CA ARG A 111 -22.37 -26.41 -6.44
C ARG A 111 -20.91 -26.80 -6.61
N ASN A 112 -20.60 -28.07 -6.37
CA ASN A 112 -19.26 -28.61 -6.59
C ASN A 112 -19.10 -29.10 -8.04
N VAL A 113 -17.97 -28.76 -8.67
CA VAL A 113 -17.68 -29.04 -10.08
C VAL A 113 -16.24 -29.51 -10.28
N THR A 114 -16.03 -30.37 -11.26
CA THR A 114 -14.69 -30.79 -11.69
C THR A 114 -14.46 -30.33 -13.12
N ILE A 115 -13.41 -29.56 -13.35
CA ILE A 115 -12.98 -29.11 -14.68
C ILE A 115 -11.71 -29.86 -15.07
N GLY A 116 -11.60 -30.33 -16.32
CA GLY A 116 -10.38 -30.99 -16.75
C GLY A 116 -10.39 -31.40 -18.22
N LEU A 117 -9.28 -31.97 -18.66
CA LEU A 117 -9.09 -32.45 -20.02
C LEU A 117 -9.59 -33.90 -20.17
N ASP A 118 -10.46 -34.13 -21.15
CA ASP A 118 -10.93 -35.47 -21.54
C ASP A 118 -10.98 -35.59 -23.08
N ASP A 119 -10.24 -36.55 -23.64
CA ASP A 119 -10.17 -36.86 -25.08
C ASP A 119 -9.94 -35.62 -25.99
N GLY A 120 -9.02 -34.72 -25.62
CA GLY A 120 -8.70 -33.51 -26.39
C GLY A 120 -9.77 -32.41 -26.34
N ALA A 121 -10.70 -32.51 -25.39
CA ALA A 121 -11.71 -31.52 -25.10
C ALA A 121 -11.68 -31.12 -23.62
N LEU A 122 -11.87 -29.82 -23.35
CA LEU A 122 -12.03 -29.32 -22.00
C LEU A 122 -13.49 -29.46 -21.57
N LYS A 123 -13.74 -30.13 -20.45
CA LYS A 123 -15.08 -30.43 -19.94
C LYS A 123 -15.27 -29.96 -18.50
N ILE A 124 -16.53 -29.77 -18.11
CA ILE A 124 -16.97 -29.50 -16.74
C ILE A 124 -18.01 -30.55 -16.31
N ALA A 125 -17.76 -31.22 -15.18
CA ALA A 125 -18.66 -32.22 -14.61
C ALA A 125 -19.15 -31.79 -13.22
N GLN A 126 -20.37 -32.17 -12.84
CA GLN A 126 -20.87 -31.95 -11.48
C GLN A 126 -20.41 -33.07 -10.54
N SER A 127 -20.24 -32.76 -9.26
CA SER A 127 -19.84 -33.72 -8.21
C SER A 127 -20.63 -35.03 -8.27
N GLY A 128 -19.91 -36.16 -8.28
CA GLY A 128 -20.44 -37.52 -8.43
C GLY A 128 -20.53 -38.06 -9.87
N GLY A 129 -20.27 -37.23 -10.90
CA GLY A 129 -20.18 -37.62 -12.31
C GLY A 129 -18.75 -37.85 -12.80
N THR A 130 -18.56 -38.63 -13.87
CA THR A 130 -17.25 -38.75 -14.53
C THR A 130 -16.99 -37.57 -15.47
N LEU A 131 -15.73 -37.14 -15.60
CA LEU A 131 -15.36 -36.04 -16.50
C LEU A 131 -15.75 -36.32 -17.96
N GLY A 132 -15.77 -37.59 -18.37
CA GLY A 132 -16.18 -38.04 -19.70
C GLY A 132 -17.64 -37.72 -20.05
N ASP A 133 -18.54 -37.77 -19.05
CA ASP A 133 -19.97 -37.46 -19.18
C ASP A 133 -20.27 -35.96 -18.94
N GLY A 134 -19.24 -35.15 -18.69
CA GLY A 134 -19.37 -33.71 -18.42
C GLY A 134 -19.73 -32.87 -19.66
N ASP A 135 -20.16 -31.64 -19.40
CA ASP A 135 -20.50 -30.66 -20.44
C ASP A 135 -19.23 -30.14 -21.14
N LEU A 136 -19.31 -29.99 -22.47
CA LEU A 136 -18.21 -29.47 -23.30
C LEU A 136 -18.05 -27.96 -23.11
N LEU A 137 -16.86 -27.52 -22.67
CA LEU A 137 -16.48 -26.10 -22.65
C LEU A 137 -15.81 -25.66 -23.96
N VAL A 138 -14.77 -26.38 -24.39
CA VAL A 138 -14.06 -26.10 -25.66
C VAL A 138 -13.44 -27.36 -26.24
N ASP A 139 -13.49 -27.46 -27.57
CA ASP A 139 -12.96 -28.55 -28.38
C ASP A 139 -11.60 -28.19 -29.01
N GLY A 140 -10.80 -29.19 -29.37
CA GLY A 140 -9.52 -28.99 -30.06
C GLY A 140 -8.41 -28.46 -29.16
N VAL A 141 -8.36 -28.95 -27.92
CA VAL A 141 -7.34 -28.62 -26.94
C VAL A 141 -6.09 -29.44 -27.22
N ASP A 142 -4.96 -28.75 -27.39
CA ASP A 142 -3.64 -29.36 -27.57
C ASP A 142 -3.02 -29.69 -26.19
N SER A 143 -3.05 -28.73 -25.27
CA SER A 143 -2.66 -28.90 -23.87
C SER A 143 -3.47 -28.01 -22.92
N LEU A 144 -3.61 -28.49 -21.68
CA LEU A 144 -4.08 -27.74 -20.52
C LEU A 144 -3.03 -27.89 -19.44
N GLU A 145 -2.59 -26.77 -18.88
CA GLU A 145 -1.71 -26.72 -17.71
C GLU A 145 -2.35 -25.81 -16.67
N VAL A 146 -2.43 -26.31 -15.44
CA VAL A 146 -2.92 -25.56 -14.28
C VAL A 146 -1.82 -25.53 -13.24
N THR A 147 -1.52 -24.34 -12.77
CA THR A 147 -0.49 -24.09 -11.76
C THR A 147 -1.12 -23.41 -10.55
N TYR A 148 -0.73 -23.81 -9.35
CA TYR A 148 -1.23 -23.26 -8.09
C TYR A 148 -0.14 -22.47 -7.40
N TYR A 149 -0.51 -21.44 -6.64
CA TYR A 149 0.43 -20.61 -5.91
C TYR A 149 0.15 -20.61 -4.41
N GLU A 150 1.22 -20.71 -3.63
CA GLU A 150 1.23 -20.50 -2.18
C GLU A 150 2.14 -19.30 -1.90
N GLY A 151 1.54 -18.12 -1.70
CA GLY A 151 2.30 -16.87 -1.76
C GLY A 151 2.99 -16.68 -3.12
N THR A 152 4.33 -16.77 -3.13
CA THR A 152 5.15 -16.71 -4.35
C THR A 152 5.59 -18.08 -4.89
N ASP A 153 5.36 -19.16 -4.14
CA ASP A 153 5.79 -20.51 -4.50
C ASP A 153 4.85 -21.14 -5.54
N GLU A 154 5.44 -21.77 -6.55
CA GLU A 154 4.72 -22.40 -7.67
C GLU A 154 4.55 -23.92 -7.45
N LEU A 155 3.32 -24.42 -7.52
CA LEU A 155 2.95 -25.80 -7.26
C LEU A 155 2.21 -26.42 -8.46
N SER A 156 2.54 -27.68 -8.78
CA SER A 156 1.88 -28.44 -9.86
C SER A 156 0.63 -29.21 -9.42
N SER A 157 0.33 -29.20 -8.12
CA SER A 157 -0.82 -29.88 -7.50
C SER A 157 -1.16 -29.24 -6.16
N TRP A 158 -2.41 -29.35 -5.76
CA TRP A 158 -2.89 -28.93 -4.44
C TRP A 158 -3.54 -30.14 -3.75
N ASP A 159 -2.87 -30.67 -2.72
CA ASP A 159 -3.33 -31.86 -2.00
C ASP A 159 -4.02 -31.52 -0.67
N SER A 160 -4.69 -32.51 -0.08
CA SER A 160 -5.42 -32.35 1.18
C SER A 160 -4.56 -32.06 2.42
N SER A 161 -3.23 -32.04 2.31
CA SER A 161 -2.33 -31.70 3.42
C SER A 161 -2.08 -30.19 3.54
N LYS A 162 -2.42 -29.42 2.50
CA LYS A 162 -2.23 -27.96 2.45
C LYS A 162 -3.52 -27.22 2.84
N SER A 163 -3.36 -26.12 3.58
CA SER A 163 -4.50 -25.30 3.98
C SER A 163 -4.98 -24.47 2.81
N ILE A 164 -6.27 -24.57 2.47
CA ILE A 164 -6.85 -23.77 1.37
C ILE A 164 -6.67 -22.26 1.56
N LYS A 165 -6.51 -21.80 2.81
CA LYS A 165 -6.28 -20.39 3.16
C LYS A 165 -4.97 -19.84 2.58
N GLU A 166 -4.01 -20.72 2.26
CA GLU A 166 -2.69 -20.34 1.74
C GLU A 166 -2.66 -20.25 0.20
N LEU A 167 -3.74 -20.66 -0.48
CA LEU A 167 -3.85 -20.60 -1.94
C LEU A 167 -3.94 -19.15 -2.41
N SER A 168 -2.88 -18.62 -3.03
CA SER A 168 -2.74 -17.22 -3.46
C SER A 168 -3.28 -16.96 -4.87
N ALA A 169 -3.08 -17.88 -5.81
CA ALA A 169 -3.58 -17.79 -7.18
C ALA A 169 -3.63 -19.15 -7.87
N ILE A 170 -4.43 -19.24 -8.95
CA ILE A 170 -4.41 -20.36 -9.89
C ILE A 170 -4.17 -19.80 -11.29
N ASP A 171 -3.10 -20.26 -11.93
CA ASP A 171 -2.83 -19.98 -13.34
C ASP A 171 -3.40 -21.10 -14.20
N ILE A 172 -4.08 -20.71 -15.28
CA ILE A 172 -4.62 -21.61 -16.28
C ILE A 172 -3.97 -21.27 -17.61
N GLN A 173 -3.27 -22.24 -18.20
CA GLN A 173 -2.72 -22.15 -19.54
C GLN A 173 -3.43 -23.16 -20.45
N LEU A 174 -4.15 -22.63 -21.44
CA LEU A 174 -4.91 -23.39 -22.42
C LEU A 174 -4.31 -23.19 -23.81
N VAL A 175 -3.86 -24.27 -24.43
CA VAL A 175 -3.34 -24.25 -25.81
C VAL A 175 -4.37 -24.91 -26.73
N LEU A 176 -4.86 -24.15 -27.70
CA LEU A 176 -5.82 -24.63 -28.70
C LEU A 176 -5.15 -24.86 -30.05
N ALA A 177 -5.48 -25.99 -30.68
CA ALA A 177 -4.99 -26.32 -32.01
C ALA A 177 -5.71 -25.50 -33.09
N ARG A 178 -4.94 -24.90 -34.00
CA ARG A 178 -5.46 -24.18 -35.17
C ARG A 178 -5.53 -25.10 -36.38
N SER A 179 -6.48 -24.81 -37.27
CA SER A 179 -6.76 -25.54 -38.52
C SER A 179 -5.57 -25.68 -39.48
N ASP A 180 -4.53 -24.86 -39.37
CA ASP A 180 -3.32 -24.87 -40.20
C ASP A 180 -2.14 -25.65 -39.58
N GLY A 181 -2.33 -26.26 -38.42
CA GLY A 181 -1.30 -26.99 -37.68
C GLY A 181 -0.46 -26.15 -36.72
N GLY A 182 -0.77 -24.86 -36.56
CA GLY A 182 -0.24 -24.03 -35.47
C GLY A 182 -1.07 -24.12 -34.19
N THR A 183 -0.57 -23.57 -33.09
CA THR A 183 -1.28 -23.47 -31.81
C THR A 183 -1.55 -22.01 -31.44
N MET A 184 -2.53 -21.78 -30.57
CA MET A 184 -2.75 -20.51 -29.90
C MET A 184 -2.88 -20.73 -28.41
N GLU A 185 -2.13 -19.95 -27.65
CA GLU A 185 -2.05 -20.02 -26.21
C GLU A 185 -2.93 -18.94 -25.57
N PHE A 186 -3.66 -19.33 -24.55
CA PHE A 186 -4.48 -18.47 -23.71
C PHE A 186 -4.07 -18.75 -22.27
N ALA A 187 -3.59 -17.73 -21.57
CA ALA A 187 -3.26 -17.81 -20.16
C ALA A 187 -4.14 -16.84 -19.37
N ASP A 188 -4.56 -17.24 -18.19
CA ASP A 188 -5.26 -16.39 -17.24
C ASP A 188 -4.81 -16.73 -15.81
N ARG A 189 -4.66 -15.70 -14.98
CA ARG A 189 -4.36 -15.84 -13.55
C ARG A 189 -5.60 -15.46 -12.78
N VAL A 190 -6.14 -16.40 -12.01
CA VAL A 190 -7.38 -16.19 -11.27
C VAL A 190 -7.09 -16.30 -9.79
N THR A 191 -7.46 -15.25 -9.05
CA THR A 191 -7.37 -15.23 -7.59
C THR A 191 -8.73 -15.64 -6.99
N PRO A 192 -8.79 -16.74 -6.22
CA PRO A 192 -9.99 -17.14 -5.51
C PRO A 192 -10.44 -16.06 -4.51
N ARG A 193 -11.75 -15.81 -4.40
CA ARG A 193 -12.29 -14.78 -3.50
C ARG A 193 -12.88 -15.33 -2.20
N ASN A 194 -13.33 -16.59 -2.20
CA ASN A 194 -14.02 -17.19 -1.05
C ASN A 194 -13.13 -18.14 -0.21
N VAL A 195 -11.80 -18.09 -0.35
CA VAL A 195 -10.85 -19.01 0.33
C VAL A 195 -10.44 -18.58 1.75
N ARG A 196 -11.18 -17.64 2.38
CA ARG A 196 -11.02 -17.22 3.79
C ARG A 196 -9.57 -16.95 4.21
N ARG A 197 -8.85 -16.14 3.41
CA ARG A 197 -7.49 -15.71 3.78
C ARG A 197 -7.54 -14.86 5.05
N THR A 198 -6.54 -15.03 5.91
CA THR A 198 -6.32 -14.16 7.07
C THR A 198 -6.11 -12.72 6.58
N SER A 199 -6.61 -11.76 7.36
CA SER A 199 -6.99 -10.38 7.02
C SER A 199 -5.94 -9.47 6.38
N THR A 200 -4.71 -9.92 6.12
CA THR A 200 -3.75 -9.14 5.34
C THR A 200 -4.06 -9.11 3.83
N ASP A 201 -4.87 -10.04 3.31
CA ASP A 201 -4.93 -10.28 1.85
C ASP A 201 -6.34 -10.20 1.22
N LEU A 202 -7.36 -9.77 1.98
CA LEU A 202 -8.73 -9.60 1.45
C LEU A 202 -8.97 -8.28 0.72
N GLY A 203 -7.96 -7.40 0.60
CA GLY A 203 -8.15 -6.07 0.02
C GLY A 203 -9.20 -5.23 0.77
N MET A 204 -9.50 -5.59 2.02
CA MET A 204 -10.43 -4.91 2.93
C MET A 204 -9.80 -4.53 4.27
N GLY A 205 -8.50 -4.80 4.44
CA GLY A 205 -7.66 -4.22 5.48
C GLY A 205 -6.49 -3.41 4.91
N GLY A 206 -6.57 -3.06 3.62
CA GLY A 206 -5.48 -2.42 2.89
C GLY A 206 -5.96 -1.27 2.02
N GLU A 207 -6.76 -0.35 2.57
CA GLU A 207 -6.76 1.06 2.16
C GLU A 207 -6.95 1.95 3.40
N GLU A 208 -5.94 1.99 4.27
CA GLU A 208 -5.56 3.22 4.97
C GLU A 208 -4.11 3.57 4.58
N ALA A 209 -3.90 3.95 3.31
CA ALA A 209 -2.66 4.59 2.87
C ALA A 209 -3.06 5.93 2.25
N LEU A 210 -2.61 7.08 2.75
CA LEU A 210 -1.23 7.57 2.73
C LEU A 210 -1.03 8.71 3.75
N PRO A 211 0.19 8.93 4.33
CA PRO A 211 1.43 9.09 3.55
C PRO A 211 2.69 8.47 4.18
N PRO A 212 3.63 8.03 3.32
CA PRO A 212 4.66 8.94 2.82
C PRO A 212 4.79 8.91 1.28
N ILE A 213 5.00 10.09 0.69
CA ILE A 213 5.45 10.21 -0.70
C ILE A 213 6.92 10.58 -0.66
N ALA A 214 7.77 9.71 -1.18
CA ALA A 214 8.99 10.17 -1.83
C ALA A 214 8.66 10.72 -3.22
N PRO A 215 9.23 11.85 -3.65
CA PRO A 215 8.91 12.47 -4.93
C PRO A 215 9.27 11.54 -6.09
N ASN A 216 8.25 11.01 -6.78
CA ASN A 216 8.42 10.13 -7.93
C ASN A 216 8.24 10.91 -9.25
N TYR A 217 9.11 10.67 -10.24
CA TYR A 217 8.81 10.98 -11.65
C TYR A 217 9.31 9.87 -12.60
N PRO A 218 8.42 9.31 -13.46
CA PRO A 218 8.76 8.23 -14.37
C PRO A 218 9.52 8.67 -15.63
N SER A 219 10.36 7.76 -16.11
CA SER A 219 11.18 7.88 -17.31
C SER A 219 10.40 8.30 -18.58
N CYS A 220 10.94 9.30 -19.30
CA CYS A 220 10.39 9.98 -20.50
C CYS A 220 9.33 11.08 -20.26
N PHE A 221 9.69 12.07 -19.44
CA PHE A 221 8.86 13.23 -19.03
C PHE A 221 8.02 13.90 -20.12
N VAL A 222 8.62 14.27 -21.26
CA VAL A 222 7.93 15.07 -22.30
C VAL A 222 6.93 14.24 -23.12
N ALA A 223 7.22 12.97 -23.36
CA ALA A 223 6.33 12.08 -24.11
C ALA A 223 5.15 11.64 -23.22
N THR A 224 5.41 11.26 -21.97
CA THR A 224 4.37 10.93 -20.99
C THR A 224 3.45 12.13 -20.75
N ALA A 225 3.98 13.34 -20.57
CA ALA A 225 3.17 14.56 -20.44
C ALA A 225 2.37 14.90 -21.71
N ALA A 226 2.89 14.56 -22.89
CA ALA A 226 2.17 14.79 -24.14
C ALA A 226 1.01 13.80 -24.34
N TRP A 227 1.18 12.51 -24.07
CA TRP A 227 0.16 11.47 -24.33
C TRP A 227 -0.72 11.12 -23.13
N GLY A 228 -0.38 11.58 -21.93
CA GLY A 228 -1.17 11.41 -20.70
C GLY A 228 -1.02 10.04 -20.04
N ASP A 229 -0.31 9.10 -20.68
CA ASP A 229 -0.08 7.75 -20.19
C ASP A 229 1.32 7.25 -20.58
N GLY A 230 2.04 6.69 -19.61
CA GLY A 230 3.38 6.12 -19.76
C GLY A 230 3.41 4.75 -20.47
N ALA A 231 2.28 4.06 -20.60
CA ALA A 231 2.12 2.80 -21.32
C ALA A 231 1.66 2.98 -22.77
N HIS A 232 1.38 4.22 -23.19
CA HIS A 232 0.93 4.51 -24.54
C HIS A 232 1.92 3.99 -25.60
N HIS A 233 1.41 3.30 -26.62
CA HIS A 233 2.19 2.62 -27.67
C HIS A 233 3.28 3.48 -28.34
N SER A 234 3.07 4.80 -28.51
CA SER A 234 4.10 5.71 -29.03
C SER A 234 5.22 6.01 -28.04
N VAL A 235 4.94 6.00 -26.73
CA VAL A 235 5.92 6.22 -25.66
C VAL A 235 6.81 4.99 -25.53
N VAL A 236 6.22 3.79 -25.56
CA VAL A 236 6.95 2.51 -25.56
C VAL A 236 7.87 2.40 -26.78
N LEU A 237 7.38 2.74 -27.97
CA LEU A 237 8.17 2.72 -29.21
C LEU A 237 9.38 3.68 -29.18
N LEU A 238 9.21 4.87 -28.57
CA LEU A 238 10.29 5.86 -28.43
C LEU A 238 11.32 5.44 -27.35
N ARG A 239 10.88 4.76 -26.28
CA ARG A 239 11.77 4.15 -25.29
C ARG A 239 12.62 3.04 -25.91
N GLU A 240 12.01 2.15 -26.69
CA GLU A 240 12.72 1.05 -27.36
C GLU A 240 13.74 1.56 -28.40
N PHE A 241 13.42 2.66 -29.10
CA PHE A 241 14.36 3.35 -29.99
C PHE A 241 15.53 3.99 -29.22
N ARG A 242 15.28 4.59 -28.04
CA ARG A 242 16.33 5.12 -27.17
C ARG A 242 17.31 4.03 -26.76
N ASP A 243 16.77 2.92 -26.29
CA ASP A 243 17.55 1.86 -25.65
C ASP A 243 18.34 1.04 -26.68
N ARG A 244 17.72 0.68 -27.81
CA ARG A 244 18.36 -0.13 -28.85
C ARG A 244 19.24 0.65 -29.83
N PHE A 245 19.01 1.96 -30.04
CA PHE A 245 19.72 2.73 -31.06
C PHE A 245 20.48 3.95 -30.51
N LEU A 246 19.89 4.77 -29.63
CA LEU A 246 20.55 6.01 -29.16
C LEU A 246 21.64 5.74 -28.12
N LEU A 247 21.44 4.83 -27.17
CA LEU A 247 22.42 4.58 -26.09
C LEU A 247 23.66 3.80 -26.56
N THR A 248 23.60 3.16 -27.72
CA THR A 248 24.69 2.34 -28.27
C THR A 248 25.94 3.13 -28.66
N TRP A 249 25.87 4.46 -28.81
CA TRP A 249 26.99 5.30 -29.23
C TRP A 249 27.15 6.56 -28.36
N SER A 250 28.37 7.07 -28.28
CA SER A 250 28.76 8.15 -27.35
C SER A 250 28.04 9.48 -27.58
N GLY A 251 27.67 9.80 -28.83
CA GLY A 251 26.90 11.01 -29.13
C GLY A 251 25.43 10.91 -28.70
N GLY A 252 24.83 9.72 -28.82
CA GLY A 252 23.46 9.50 -28.34
C GLY A 252 23.36 9.55 -26.82
N ARG A 253 24.34 9.03 -26.07
CA ARG A 253 24.42 9.18 -24.60
C ARG A 253 24.48 10.64 -24.14
N ARG A 254 25.18 11.52 -24.87
CA ARG A 254 25.21 12.97 -24.58
C ARG A 254 23.88 13.68 -24.86
N ILE A 255 23.17 13.29 -25.91
CA ILE A 255 21.84 13.82 -26.23
C ILE A 255 20.83 13.41 -25.15
N VAL A 256 20.91 12.16 -24.71
CA VAL A 256 20.08 11.62 -23.63
C VAL A 256 20.36 12.33 -22.31
N ALA A 257 21.63 12.54 -21.93
CA ALA A 257 21.99 13.30 -20.74
C ALA A 257 21.50 14.77 -20.78
N TRP A 258 21.55 15.43 -21.94
CA TRP A 258 20.99 16.77 -22.11
C TRP A 258 19.47 16.80 -21.94
N TYR A 259 18.78 15.77 -22.45
CA TYR A 259 17.33 15.59 -22.31
C TYR A 259 16.90 15.36 -20.86
N TYR A 260 17.61 14.51 -20.10
CA TYR A 260 17.32 14.31 -18.68
C TYR A 260 17.56 15.58 -17.85
N ALA A 261 18.58 16.37 -18.17
CA ALA A 261 18.88 17.62 -17.45
C ALA A 261 17.89 18.77 -17.68
N ARG A 262 17.06 18.72 -18.74
CA ARG A 262 16.18 19.85 -19.16
C ARG A 262 14.73 19.45 -19.46
N GLY A 263 14.46 18.16 -19.58
CA GLY A 263 13.16 17.57 -19.91
C GLY A 263 12.08 17.74 -18.84
N PRO A 264 12.38 17.65 -17.52
CA PRO A 264 11.37 17.79 -16.47
C PRO A 264 10.63 19.14 -16.49
N ALA A 265 11.37 20.25 -16.63
CA ALA A 265 10.78 21.60 -16.68
C ALA A 265 9.87 21.81 -17.90
N ALA A 266 10.20 21.18 -19.04
CA ALA A 266 9.36 21.23 -20.23
C ALA A 266 8.10 20.35 -20.10
N ALA A 267 8.19 19.23 -19.37
CA ALA A 267 7.07 18.32 -19.14
C ALA A 267 6.02 18.91 -18.20
N ALA A 268 6.44 19.58 -17.12
CA ALA A 268 5.55 20.31 -16.21
C ALA A 268 4.71 21.35 -16.98
N PHE A 269 5.34 22.14 -17.86
CA PHE A 269 4.63 23.11 -18.71
C PHE A 269 3.66 22.46 -19.71
N ILE A 270 3.94 21.25 -20.19
CA ILE A 270 3.08 20.56 -21.16
C ILE A 270 1.85 19.95 -20.47
N TYR A 271 2.00 19.50 -19.22
CA TYR A 271 0.92 18.90 -18.43
C TYR A 271 -0.20 19.90 -18.14
N ASP A 272 0.15 21.12 -17.75
CA ASP A 272 -0.83 22.15 -17.37
C ASP A 272 -1.55 22.81 -18.56
N TYR A 273 -1.05 22.62 -19.79
CA TYR A 273 -1.56 23.30 -20.99
C TYR A 273 -1.91 22.33 -22.13
N PRO A 274 -3.21 22.00 -22.33
CA PRO A 274 -3.66 21.10 -23.39
C PRO A 274 -3.20 21.44 -24.82
N PRO A 275 -3.08 22.73 -25.23
CA PRO A 275 -2.53 23.09 -26.53
C PRO A 275 -1.04 22.76 -26.69
N ALA A 276 -0.26 22.82 -25.61
CA ALA A 276 1.16 22.48 -25.59
C ALA A 276 1.35 20.96 -25.73
N ALA A 277 0.49 20.15 -25.10
CA ALA A 277 0.43 18.70 -25.29
C ALA A 277 0.12 18.31 -26.75
N ALA A 278 -0.85 18.98 -27.38
CA ALA A 278 -1.15 18.76 -28.80
C ALA A 278 0.02 19.12 -29.72
N ALA A 279 0.71 20.24 -29.46
CA ALA A 279 1.90 20.65 -30.21
C ALA A 279 3.06 19.65 -30.05
N ALA A 280 3.27 19.13 -28.83
CA ALA A 280 4.27 18.11 -28.54
C ALA A 280 3.98 16.79 -29.28
N ARG A 281 2.72 16.32 -29.31
CA ARG A 281 2.31 15.13 -30.10
C ARG A 281 2.63 15.30 -31.59
N VAL A 282 2.34 16.48 -32.16
CA VAL A 282 2.61 16.77 -33.58
C VAL A 282 4.10 16.82 -33.88
N MET A 283 4.92 17.35 -32.97
CA MET A 283 6.38 17.36 -33.13
C MET A 283 7.01 15.97 -33.00
N LEU A 284 6.46 15.10 -32.13
CA LEU A 284 7.02 13.78 -31.87
C LEU A 284 6.50 12.68 -32.83
N ALA A 285 5.36 12.87 -33.48
CA ALA A 285 4.78 11.89 -34.40
C ALA A 285 5.69 11.48 -35.58
N PRO A 286 6.42 12.37 -36.27
CA PRO A 286 7.34 11.99 -37.33
C PRO A 286 8.49 11.10 -36.83
N LEU A 287 8.94 11.37 -35.59
CA LEU A 287 10.00 10.60 -34.94
C LEU A 287 9.51 9.19 -34.58
N ALA A 288 8.27 9.06 -34.08
CA ALA A 288 7.64 7.77 -33.80
C ALA A 288 7.44 6.93 -35.08
N VAL A 289 6.96 7.52 -36.18
CA VAL A 289 6.81 6.80 -37.46
C VAL A 289 8.16 6.35 -38.02
N ALA A 290 9.20 7.18 -37.90
CA ALA A 290 10.55 6.81 -38.31
C ALA A 290 11.10 5.65 -37.48
N ALA A 291 10.90 5.68 -36.15
CA ALA A 291 11.27 4.58 -35.26
C ALA A 291 10.55 3.28 -35.63
N PHE A 292 9.25 3.32 -35.94
CA PHE A 292 8.48 2.15 -36.36
C PHE A 292 8.99 1.55 -37.68
N LEU A 293 9.27 2.38 -38.68
CA LEU A 293 9.79 1.91 -39.97
C LEU A 293 11.18 1.27 -39.86
N LEU A 294 12.04 1.81 -38.97
CA LEU A 294 13.37 1.29 -38.71
C LEU A 294 13.34 -0.03 -37.92
N LEU A 295 12.39 -0.19 -36.99
CA LEU A 295 12.27 -1.39 -36.17
C LEU A 295 11.57 -2.54 -36.90
N TYR A 296 10.53 -2.27 -37.69
CA TYR A 296 9.61 -3.32 -38.18
C TYR A 296 9.51 -3.47 -39.71
N ALA A 297 10.02 -2.52 -40.53
CA ALA A 297 9.84 -2.58 -42.00
C ALA A 297 11.07 -2.12 -42.83
N PRO A 298 12.27 -2.71 -42.64
CA PRO A 298 13.50 -2.27 -43.31
C PRO A 298 13.49 -2.39 -44.85
N ALA A 299 12.71 -3.34 -45.40
CA ALA A 299 12.60 -3.55 -46.85
C ALA A 299 11.92 -2.39 -47.60
N VAL A 300 11.03 -1.64 -46.93
CA VAL A 300 10.33 -0.48 -47.52
C VAL A 300 11.32 0.69 -47.70
N ILE A 301 12.27 0.86 -46.77
CA ILE A 301 13.33 1.86 -46.84
C ILE A 301 14.26 1.56 -48.03
N ALA A 302 14.61 0.29 -48.25
CA ALA A 302 15.41 -0.12 -49.41
C ALA A 302 14.72 0.22 -50.75
N PHE A 303 13.39 0.12 -50.82
CA PHE A 303 12.62 0.47 -52.02
C PHE A 303 12.54 1.99 -52.25
N MET A 304 12.36 2.79 -51.19
CA MET A 304 12.34 4.26 -51.26
C MET A 304 13.69 4.85 -51.72
N VAL A 305 14.80 4.17 -51.40
CA VAL A 305 16.15 4.56 -51.84
C VAL A 305 16.46 4.05 -53.25
N ALA A 306 16.03 2.83 -53.60
CA ALA A 306 16.32 2.23 -54.89
C ALA A 306 15.53 2.84 -56.07
N ALA A 307 14.28 3.26 -55.85
CA ALA A 307 13.42 3.79 -56.91
C ALA A 307 13.94 5.13 -57.53
N PRO A 308 14.37 6.14 -56.74
CA PRO A 308 14.99 7.34 -57.30
C PRO A 308 16.35 7.05 -57.95
N PHE A 309 17.13 6.12 -57.39
CA PHE A 309 18.42 5.73 -57.96
C PHE A 309 18.28 5.08 -59.34
N LEU A 310 17.33 4.15 -59.50
CA LEU A 310 17.01 3.53 -60.78
C LEU A 310 16.46 4.54 -61.80
N TYR A 311 15.66 5.51 -61.36
CA TYR A 311 15.16 6.59 -62.21
C TYR A 311 16.30 7.53 -62.70
N VAL A 312 17.27 7.85 -61.84
CA VAL A 312 18.43 8.68 -62.19
C VAL A 312 19.38 7.93 -63.13
N VAL A 313 19.66 6.64 -62.89
CA VAL A 313 20.46 5.78 -63.78
C VAL A 313 19.81 5.67 -65.17
N ALA A 314 18.48 5.57 -65.24
CA ALA A 314 17.73 5.57 -66.51
C ALA A 314 17.76 6.93 -67.24
N ARG A 315 17.84 8.05 -66.51
CA ARG A 315 17.99 9.41 -67.08
C ARG A 315 19.41 9.69 -67.56
N VAL A 316 20.43 9.24 -66.83
CA VAL A 316 21.85 9.46 -67.17
C VAL A 316 22.27 8.61 -68.37
N SER A 317 21.80 7.36 -68.45
CA SER A 317 22.01 6.49 -69.63
C SER A 317 21.37 7.06 -70.91
N ARG A 318 20.24 7.77 -70.82
CA ARG A 318 19.66 8.52 -71.96
C ARG A 318 20.45 9.77 -72.35
N LYS A 319 21.09 10.45 -71.38
CA LYS A 319 21.89 11.67 -71.64
C LYS A 319 23.26 11.34 -72.24
N LEU A 320 23.80 10.16 -71.98
CA LEU A 320 25.08 9.69 -72.55
C LEU A 320 24.97 9.13 -73.98
N ARG A 321 23.76 8.74 -74.44
CA ARG A 321 23.51 8.30 -75.83
C ARG A 321 23.09 9.41 -76.79
N ALA A 322 22.99 10.67 -76.34
CA ALA A 322 22.55 11.81 -77.14
C ALA A 322 23.70 12.79 -77.42
N ARG A 323 24.80 12.32 -78.02
CA ARG A 323 25.91 13.19 -78.43
C ARG A 323 26.53 12.77 -79.78
N SER A 324 25.69 12.67 -80.81
CA SER A 324 26.06 12.96 -82.21
C SER A 324 24.81 12.94 -83.09
N ASP A 325 24.25 14.11 -83.36
CA ASP A 325 24.09 14.68 -84.71
C ASP A 325 22.84 15.59 -84.83
N THR A 326 23.05 16.67 -85.55
CA THR A 326 22.21 17.88 -85.63
C THR A 326 21.23 17.82 -86.80
N GLY A 327 19.93 18.06 -86.58
CA GLY A 327 18.99 18.22 -87.72
C GLY A 327 17.48 18.32 -87.43
N ARG A 328 17.02 19.56 -87.19
CA ARG A 328 15.72 20.17 -87.57
C ARG A 328 14.36 19.45 -87.29
N ARG A 329 13.61 20.09 -86.36
CA ARG A 329 12.13 20.30 -86.24
C ARG A 329 11.15 19.10 -86.31
N SER A 330 10.36 18.92 -85.24
CA SER A 330 8.90 19.13 -85.22
C SER A 330 8.31 18.90 -83.82
N VAL A 331 7.49 19.83 -83.37
CA VAL A 331 6.57 19.71 -82.23
C VAL A 331 5.26 19.13 -82.74
N SER A 332 4.76 18.08 -82.08
CA SER A 332 3.33 17.71 -81.91
C SER A 332 3.15 16.19 -81.87
N GLY A 333 2.35 15.69 -80.91
CA GLY A 333 1.61 14.44 -81.08
C GLY A 333 1.63 13.50 -79.88
N GLN A 334 0.48 13.41 -79.22
CA GLN A 334 0.12 12.52 -78.10
C GLN A 334 0.33 11.02 -78.33
N GLY A 335 0.45 10.32 -77.20
CA GLY A 335 -0.09 8.97 -76.93
C GLY A 335 0.35 8.57 -75.51
N GLY A 336 -0.47 8.51 -74.46
CA GLY A 336 -1.91 8.25 -74.38
C GLY A 336 -2.21 6.91 -73.69
N SER A 337 -1.22 6.04 -73.47
CA SER A 337 -1.41 4.68 -72.91
C SER A 337 -0.73 4.43 -71.57
N ILE A 338 0.40 5.10 -71.26
CA ILE A 338 1.09 4.94 -69.97
C ILE A 338 0.21 5.43 -68.80
N MET A 339 -0.52 6.54 -68.99
CA MET A 339 -1.44 7.04 -67.97
C MET A 339 -2.60 6.09 -67.70
N ILE A 340 -3.15 5.43 -68.73
CA ILE A 340 -4.25 4.47 -68.55
C ILE A 340 -3.77 3.23 -67.80
N GLY A 341 -2.58 2.69 -68.14
CA GLY A 341 -2.00 1.57 -67.40
C GLY A 341 -1.80 1.88 -65.92
N ILE A 342 -1.22 3.05 -65.61
CA ILE A 342 -1.00 3.48 -64.21
C ILE A 342 -2.32 3.75 -63.49
N ILE A 343 -3.28 4.43 -64.13
CA ILE A 343 -4.59 4.72 -63.53
C ILE A 343 -5.35 3.42 -63.25
N VAL A 344 -5.37 2.46 -64.16
CA VAL A 344 -6.04 1.17 -63.93
C VAL A 344 -5.36 0.41 -62.78
N THR A 345 -4.02 0.39 -62.71
CA THR A 345 -3.33 -0.23 -61.57
C THR A 345 -3.54 0.50 -60.24
N MET A 346 -3.57 1.84 -60.25
CA MET A 346 -3.86 2.65 -59.07
C MET A 346 -5.31 2.46 -58.61
N VAL A 347 -6.26 2.37 -59.52
CA VAL A 347 -7.67 2.13 -59.20
C VAL A 347 -7.86 0.71 -58.66
N ILE A 348 -7.23 -0.31 -59.26
CA ILE A 348 -7.29 -1.68 -58.73
C ILE A 348 -6.65 -1.77 -57.34
N MET A 349 -5.49 -1.13 -57.12
CA MET A 349 -4.89 -1.07 -55.78
C MET A 349 -5.72 -0.25 -54.79
N ALA A 350 -6.29 0.88 -55.20
CA ALA A 350 -7.13 1.70 -54.32
C ALA A 350 -8.41 0.96 -53.92
N VAL A 351 -9.03 0.20 -54.83
CA VAL A 351 -10.19 -0.64 -54.53
C VAL A 351 -9.79 -1.82 -53.62
N LEU A 352 -8.62 -2.42 -53.82
CA LEU A 352 -8.10 -3.48 -52.93
C LEU A 352 -7.77 -2.95 -51.52
N VAL A 353 -7.14 -1.76 -51.41
CA VAL A 353 -6.87 -1.10 -50.12
C VAL A 353 -8.19 -0.74 -49.43
N GLY A 354 -9.16 -0.19 -50.16
CA GLY A 354 -10.49 0.12 -49.62
C GLY A 354 -11.26 -1.11 -49.14
N ALA A 355 -11.20 -2.21 -49.88
CA ALA A 355 -11.81 -3.49 -49.48
C ALA A 355 -11.10 -4.10 -48.26
N MET A 356 -9.78 -3.97 -48.14
CA MET A 356 -9.02 -4.41 -46.97
C MET A 356 -9.41 -3.63 -45.71
N VAL A 357 -9.60 -2.30 -45.79
CA VAL A 357 -10.00 -1.48 -44.64
C VAL A 357 -11.35 -1.93 -44.06
N HIS A 358 -12.34 -2.26 -44.90
CA HIS A 358 -13.63 -2.76 -44.42
C HIS A 358 -13.58 -4.19 -43.85
N LEU A 359 -12.61 -5.02 -44.26
CA LEU A 359 -12.42 -6.36 -43.71
C LEU A 359 -11.69 -6.33 -42.35
N PHE A 360 -10.85 -5.32 -42.09
CA PHE A 360 -10.20 -5.14 -40.77
C PHE A 360 -11.09 -4.42 -39.75
N SER A 361 -12.02 -3.56 -40.17
CA SER A 361 -12.89 -2.85 -39.22
C SER A 361 -13.95 -3.74 -38.57
N SER A 362 -14.41 -4.81 -39.23
CA SER A 362 -15.43 -5.70 -38.66
C SER A 362 -14.90 -6.64 -37.57
N SER A 363 -13.58 -6.90 -37.49
CA SER A 363 -13.01 -7.73 -36.41
C SER A 363 -12.75 -6.96 -35.11
N ALA A 364 -12.83 -5.62 -35.13
CA ALA A 364 -12.57 -4.77 -33.97
C ALA A 364 -13.81 -4.55 -33.06
N MET A 365 -15.00 -5.01 -33.44
CA MET A 365 -16.24 -4.77 -32.68
C MET A 365 -16.69 -5.93 -31.77
N SER A 366 -16.05 -7.10 -31.83
CA SER A 366 -16.34 -8.21 -30.90
C SER A 366 -15.77 -8.05 -29.46
N PRO A 367 -14.64 -7.34 -29.21
CA PRO A 367 -14.09 -7.17 -27.86
C PRO A 367 -14.92 -6.26 -26.94
N VAL A 368 -15.69 -5.32 -27.50
CA VAL A 368 -16.37 -4.25 -26.75
C VAL A 368 -17.45 -4.78 -25.80
N TYR A 369 -18.14 -5.87 -26.18
CA TYR A 369 -19.21 -6.44 -25.36
C TYR A 369 -18.70 -7.27 -24.17
N ALA A 370 -17.52 -7.89 -24.29
CA ALA A 370 -16.88 -8.60 -23.17
C ALA A 370 -16.29 -7.61 -22.16
N ASP A 371 -15.69 -6.51 -22.64
CA ASP A 371 -15.14 -5.42 -21.81
C ASP A 371 -16.20 -4.74 -20.93
N MET A 372 -17.41 -4.52 -21.47
CA MET A 372 -18.52 -3.93 -20.71
C MET A 372 -18.99 -4.81 -19.53
N GLY A 373 -18.91 -6.14 -19.66
CA GLY A 373 -19.28 -7.08 -18.59
C GLY A 373 -18.26 -7.11 -17.43
N TRP A 374 -16.97 -6.99 -17.75
CA TRP A 374 -15.92 -6.84 -16.74
C TRP A 374 -15.99 -5.49 -16.04
N LYS A 375 -16.26 -4.41 -16.78
CA LYS A 375 -16.50 -3.09 -16.19
C LYS A 375 -17.66 -3.11 -15.20
N ALA A 376 -18.81 -3.69 -15.57
CA ALA A 376 -19.93 -3.80 -14.64
C ALA A 376 -19.60 -4.63 -13.39
N TYR A 377 -18.76 -5.66 -13.52
CA TYR A 377 -18.26 -6.44 -12.39
C TYR A 377 -17.38 -5.60 -11.45
N PHE A 378 -16.37 -4.91 -11.99
CA PHE A 378 -15.47 -4.11 -11.16
C PHE A 378 -16.19 -2.92 -10.52
N LEU A 379 -17.16 -2.30 -11.21
CA LEU A 379 -18.00 -1.26 -10.60
C LEU A 379 -18.84 -1.83 -9.43
N ALA A 380 -19.35 -3.05 -9.53
CA ALA A 380 -20.04 -3.71 -8.42
C ALA A 380 -19.07 -3.98 -7.25
N GLU A 381 -17.85 -4.45 -7.53
CA GLU A 381 -16.82 -4.66 -6.51
C GLU A 381 -16.44 -3.36 -5.79
N SER A 382 -16.29 -2.25 -6.52
CA SER A 382 -16.07 -0.92 -5.95
C SER A 382 -17.19 -0.50 -5.00
N GLY A 383 -18.44 -0.85 -5.30
CA GLY A 383 -19.57 -0.53 -4.44
C GLY A 383 -19.50 -1.21 -3.07
N PHE A 384 -19.09 -2.48 -3.03
CA PHE A 384 -18.88 -3.18 -1.76
C PHE A 384 -17.70 -2.60 -0.98
N ARG A 385 -16.57 -2.33 -1.64
CA ARG A 385 -15.40 -1.70 -0.99
C ARG A 385 -15.75 -0.35 -0.38
N TYR A 386 -16.52 0.47 -1.09
CA TYR A 386 -17.02 1.74 -0.59
C TYR A 386 -17.92 1.54 0.64
N ALA A 387 -18.94 0.68 0.54
CA ALA A 387 -19.88 0.43 1.63
C ALA A 387 -19.17 -0.08 2.89
N ALA A 388 -18.22 -1.00 2.72
CA ALA A 388 -17.45 -1.55 3.81
C ALA A 388 -16.53 -0.53 4.47
N SER A 389 -15.84 0.32 3.69
CA SER A 389 -14.99 1.38 4.23
C SER A 389 -15.81 2.34 5.09
N GLU A 390 -16.96 2.79 4.61
CA GLU A 390 -17.82 3.70 5.35
C GLU A 390 -18.45 3.04 6.60
N PHE A 391 -18.78 1.75 6.55
CA PHE A 391 -19.27 1.01 7.70
C PHE A 391 -18.20 0.83 8.80
N VAL A 392 -16.92 0.66 8.44
CA VAL A 392 -15.80 0.58 9.40
C VAL A 392 -15.52 1.93 10.04
N LYS A 393 -15.74 3.03 9.31
CA LYS A 393 -15.59 4.39 9.86
C LYS A 393 -16.64 4.71 10.93
N ALA A 394 -17.84 4.15 10.83
CA ALA A 394 -18.88 4.34 11.83
C ALA A 394 -18.50 3.61 13.13
N THR A 395 -18.32 4.38 14.21
CA THR A 395 -17.83 3.88 15.51
C THR A 395 -18.95 3.42 16.43
N GLU A 396 -20.11 4.09 16.38
CA GLU A 396 -21.29 3.79 17.20
C GLU A 396 -22.31 2.94 16.44
N ASP A 397 -23.13 2.17 17.16
CA ASP A 397 -24.11 1.26 16.54
C ASP A 397 -25.28 2.03 15.92
N GLU A 398 -25.67 3.18 16.49
CA GLU A 398 -26.68 4.08 15.93
C GLU A 398 -26.23 4.65 14.56
N ASP A 399 -24.97 5.10 14.47
CA ASP A 399 -24.40 5.62 13.21
C ASP A 399 -24.34 4.53 12.12
N ARG A 400 -24.03 3.28 12.51
CA ARG A 400 -24.01 2.14 11.58
C ARG A 400 -25.42 1.85 11.05
N ALA A 401 -26.43 1.92 11.91
CA ALA A 401 -27.83 1.70 11.54
C ALA A 401 -28.34 2.78 10.58
N ASP A 402 -28.03 4.05 10.84
CA ASP A 402 -28.37 5.18 9.96
C ASP A 402 -27.66 5.06 8.59
N LEU A 403 -26.38 4.69 8.59
CA LEU A 403 -25.60 4.48 7.37
C LEU A 403 -26.17 3.36 6.49
N MET A 404 -26.72 2.30 7.10
CA MET A 404 -27.37 1.21 6.39
C MET A 404 -28.67 1.65 5.70
N ASP A 405 -29.50 2.44 6.40
CA ASP A 405 -30.72 3.04 5.83
C ASP A 405 -30.37 4.01 4.68
N ASP A 406 -29.30 4.80 4.83
CA ASP A 406 -28.82 5.71 3.80
C ASP A 406 -28.34 4.96 2.56
N PHE A 407 -27.51 3.92 2.72
CA PHE A 407 -26.99 3.16 1.58
C PHE A 407 -28.05 2.35 0.83
N ASP A 408 -29.16 2.03 1.48
CA ASP A 408 -30.17 1.15 0.90
C ASP A 408 -30.88 1.77 -0.32
N GLY A 409 -30.71 1.14 -1.48
CA GLY A 409 -31.30 1.59 -2.74
C GLY A 409 -30.60 2.77 -3.41
N MET A 410 -29.58 3.36 -2.80
CA MET A 410 -28.82 4.48 -3.37
C MET A 410 -27.99 4.07 -4.60
N THR A 411 -27.90 4.98 -5.57
CA THR A 411 -27.10 4.81 -6.80
C THR A 411 -26.00 5.85 -6.86
N PHE A 412 -24.76 5.39 -6.77
CA PHE A 412 -23.55 6.21 -6.86
C PHE A 412 -23.08 6.31 -8.30
N ARG A 413 -22.89 7.53 -8.80
CA ARG A 413 -22.47 7.79 -10.19
C ARG A 413 -21.02 8.26 -10.23
N LEU A 414 -20.19 7.53 -10.96
CA LEU A 414 -18.80 7.89 -11.26
C LEU A 414 -18.82 8.77 -12.53
N SER A 415 -18.14 9.91 -12.49
CA SER A 415 -18.19 10.92 -13.56
C SER A 415 -17.75 10.35 -14.91
N ASP A 416 -18.73 10.05 -15.76
CA ASP A 416 -18.63 9.52 -17.14
C ASP A 416 -18.18 8.06 -17.33
N GLU A 417 -18.01 7.27 -16.27
CA GLU A 417 -17.48 5.88 -16.35
C GLU A 417 -18.47 4.76 -15.98
N GLY A 418 -19.58 5.10 -15.29
CA GLY A 418 -20.64 4.17 -14.92
C GLY A 418 -21.23 4.49 -13.54
N ALA A 419 -22.04 3.59 -12.99
CA ALA A 419 -22.64 3.73 -11.67
C ALA A 419 -22.67 2.40 -10.93
N PHE A 420 -22.77 2.41 -9.61
CA PHE A 420 -23.13 1.22 -8.83
C PHE A 420 -24.30 1.53 -7.90
N GLN A 421 -25.13 0.54 -7.65
CA GLN A 421 -26.27 0.62 -6.73
C GLN A 421 -26.05 -0.37 -5.59
N LEU A 422 -26.33 0.07 -4.36
CA LEU A 422 -26.25 -0.74 -3.17
C LEU A 422 -27.65 -1.09 -2.66
N ARG A 423 -27.77 -2.27 -2.03
CA ARG A 423 -28.92 -2.69 -1.26
C ARG A 423 -28.47 -3.55 -0.08
N VAL A 424 -28.95 -3.21 1.10
CA VAL A 424 -28.52 -3.81 2.38
C VAL A 424 -29.65 -4.67 2.92
N TYR A 425 -29.34 -5.91 3.30
CA TYR A 425 -30.29 -6.83 3.94
C TYR A 425 -29.73 -7.31 5.28
N PRO A 426 -30.09 -6.69 6.41
CA PRO A 426 -29.61 -7.08 7.74
C PRO A 426 -30.35 -8.28 8.31
N TYR A 427 -29.65 -9.05 9.15
CA TYR A 427 -30.20 -10.19 9.90
C TYR A 427 -30.28 -9.92 11.41
N TRP A 428 -30.11 -8.68 11.83
CA TRP A 428 -30.50 -8.18 13.15
C TRP A 428 -31.46 -7.01 12.96
N PHE A 429 -32.27 -6.78 13.98
CA PHE A 429 -33.37 -5.84 13.95
C PHE A 429 -33.39 -5.01 15.22
N GLU A 430 -34.02 -3.84 15.20
CA GLU A 430 -34.19 -2.98 16.37
C GLU A 430 -35.59 -3.17 16.96
N SER A 431 -35.72 -3.33 18.27
CA SER A 431 -37.01 -3.36 18.94
C SER A 431 -37.74 -2.02 18.81
N GLU A 432 -39.07 -2.06 18.72
CA GLU A 432 -39.93 -0.94 19.07
C GLU A 432 -40.32 -1.02 20.56
N ASP A 433 -40.78 0.09 21.14
CA ASP A 433 -41.22 0.15 22.54
C ASP A 433 -42.26 -0.95 22.85
N ALA A 434 -42.00 -1.75 23.89
CA ALA A 434 -42.90 -2.80 24.36
C ALA A 434 -42.91 -2.88 25.89
N ASP A 435 -44.09 -3.09 26.48
CA ASP A 435 -44.23 -3.15 27.93
C ASP A 435 -43.99 -4.57 28.46
N ALA A 436 -43.47 -4.68 29.68
CA ALA A 436 -43.37 -5.97 30.38
C ALA A 436 -44.75 -6.65 30.45
N GLY A 437 -44.83 -7.92 30.07
CA GLY A 437 -46.07 -8.68 29.99
C GLY A 437 -46.71 -8.75 28.59
N ASP A 438 -46.21 -7.98 27.61
CA ASP A 438 -46.69 -8.04 26.24
C ASP A 438 -46.28 -9.35 25.55
N THR A 439 -47.14 -9.81 24.62
CA THR A 439 -46.92 -11.01 23.80
C THR A 439 -46.75 -10.69 22.32
N GLY A 440 -46.85 -9.41 21.96
CA GLY A 440 -46.53 -8.92 20.61
C GLY A 440 -45.26 -8.10 20.67
N LEU A 441 -44.29 -8.44 19.83
CA LEU A 441 -43.06 -7.67 19.66
C LEU A 441 -43.00 -7.16 18.22
N SER A 442 -42.81 -5.86 18.05
CA SER A 442 -42.60 -5.22 16.75
C SER A 442 -41.13 -4.82 16.66
N VAL A 443 -40.50 -5.08 15.52
CA VAL A 443 -39.10 -4.73 15.27
C VAL A 443 -38.97 -3.99 13.94
N LYS A 444 -38.07 -3.01 13.89
CA LYS A 444 -37.66 -2.27 12.70
C LYS A 444 -36.45 -2.94 12.05
N VAL A 445 -36.42 -2.92 10.72
CA VAL A 445 -35.30 -3.36 9.89
C VAL A 445 -34.63 -2.13 9.28
N ASN A 446 -33.34 -1.92 9.58
CA ASN A 446 -32.55 -0.81 9.05
C ASN A 446 -31.94 -1.23 7.69
N GLY A 447 -32.65 -0.91 6.61
CA GLY A 447 -32.39 -1.35 5.24
C GLY A 447 -33.57 -2.12 4.61
N THR A 448 -33.28 -2.97 3.62
CA THR A 448 -34.31 -3.80 2.98
C THR A 448 -34.54 -5.09 3.76
N LEU A 449 -35.80 -5.42 4.06
CA LEU A 449 -36.21 -6.70 4.66
C LEU A 449 -35.64 -7.90 3.88
N PRO A 450 -34.89 -8.81 4.52
CA PRO A 450 -34.39 -10.00 3.84
C PRO A 450 -35.55 -10.88 3.32
N PRO A 451 -35.42 -11.50 2.14
CA PRO A 451 -36.50 -12.30 1.53
C PRO A 451 -37.03 -13.44 2.41
N GLU A 452 -36.20 -13.95 3.32
CA GLU A 452 -36.58 -15.01 4.27
C GLU A 452 -37.57 -14.54 5.35
N PHE A 453 -37.65 -13.22 5.59
CA PHE A 453 -38.56 -12.60 6.55
C PHE A 453 -39.79 -11.94 5.90
N ASP A 454 -39.89 -11.93 4.56
CA ASP A 454 -41.02 -11.34 3.84
C ASP A 454 -42.27 -12.25 3.89
N GLY A 455 -43.38 -11.69 4.36
CA GLY A 455 -44.64 -12.42 4.52
C GLY A 455 -44.76 -13.17 5.85
N GLY A 456 -45.45 -14.32 5.83
CA GLY A 456 -45.81 -15.05 7.05
C GLY A 456 -44.70 -15.98 7.55
N LEU A 457 -44.29 -15.80 8.81
CA LEU A 457 -43.22 -16.55 9.47
C LEU A 457 -43.80 -17.68 10.35
N ALA A 458 -43.23 -18.88 10.20
CA ALA A 458 -43.55 -20.03 11.06
C ALA A 458 -42.90 -19.86 12.43
N ALA A 459 -43.31 -20.65 13.43
CA ALA A 459 -42.73 -20.61 14.77
C ALA A 459 -41.19 -20.66 14.76
N GLY A 460 -40.56 -20.02 15.75
CA GLY A 460 -39.11 -19.91 15.89
C GLY A 460 -38.72 -19.30 17.23
N ARG A 461 -37.47 -18.85 17.35
CA ARG A 461 -36.94 -18.14 18.51
C ARG A 461 -36.22 -16.86 18.08
N ILE A 462 -36.20 -15.88 18.97
CA ILE A 462 -35.43 -14.64 18.82
C ILE A 462 -34.75 -14.32 20.15
N GLN A 463 -33.57 -13.74 20.10
CA GLN A 463 -32.91 -13.14 21.24
C GLN A 463 -33.27 -11.65 21.27
N VAL A 464 -33.63 -11.15 22.44
CA VAL A 464 -33.89 -9.72 22.71
C VAL A 464 -33.09 -9.37 23.95
N GLY A 465 -32.10 -8.48 23.82
CA GLY A 465 -31.10 -8.27 24.86
C GLY A 465 -30.34 -9.57 25.15
N ASP A 466 -30.32 -10.00 26.41
CA ASP A 466 -29.67 -11.24 26.86
C ASP A 466 -30.63 -12.45 26.84
N ASP A 467 -31.94 -12.23 26.73
CA ASP A 467 -32.96 -13.27 26.85
C ASP A 467 -33.43 -13.84 25.50
N ILE A 468 -33.79 -15.12 25.48
CA ILE A 468 -34.26 -15.82 24.27
C ILE A 468 -35.74 -16.19 24.39
N TYR A 469 -36.57 -15.59 23.52
CA TYR A 469 -38.02 -15.77 23.52
C TYR A 469 -38.49 -16.64 22.34
N PRO A 470 -39.33 -17.67 22.58
CA PRO A 470 -39.99 -18.42 21.53
C PRO A 470 -41.21 -17.69 20.98
N TYR A 471 -41.39 -17.67 19.66
CA TYR A 471 -42.58 -17.09 19.00
C TYR A 471 -43.37 -18.14 18.22
N ALA A 472 -44.70 -18.00 18.21
CA ALA A 472 -45.62 -18.94 17.56
C ALA A 472 -45.81 -18.64 16.08
N SER A 473 -45.75 -17.36 15.70
CA SER A 473 -45.84 -16.86 14.32
C SER A 473 -45.28 -15.44 14.23
N GLY A 474 -44.88 -15.04 13.03
CA GLY A 474 -44.53 -13.65 12.74
C GLY A 474 -45.04 -13.20 11.38
N THR A 475 -44.96 -11.91 11.08
CA THR A 475 -45.26 -11.36 9.74
C THR A 475 -44.34 -10.18 9.46
N GLY A 476 -43.57 -10.27 8.37
CA GLY A 476 -42.75 -9.17 7.87
C GLY A 476 -43.40 -8.49 6.67
N SER A 477 -43.28 -7.16 6.60
CA SER A 477 -43.72 -6.36 5.46
C SER A 477 -43.08 -4.98 5.50
N GLY A 478 -42.48 -4.55 4.38
CA GLY A 478 -41.81 -3.24 4.32
C GLY A 478 -40.51 -3.26 5.11
N ASP A 479 -40.40 -2.37 6.09
CA ASP A 479 -39.27 -2.17 7.01
C ASP A 479 -39.56 -2.69 8.44
N GLY A 480 -40.63 -3.45 8.65
CA GLY A 480 -41.02 -3.96 9.97
C GLY A 480 -41.36 -5.44 9.99
N ILE A 481 -41.09 -6.09 11.13
CA ILE A 481 -41.49 -7.47 11.43
C ILE A 481 -42.24 -7.49 12.75
N SER A 482 -43.42 -8.12 12.78
CA SER A 482 -44.18 -8.34 14.02
C SER A 482 -44.15 -9.81 14.43
N PHE A 483 -43.70 -10.11 15.64
CA PHE A 483 -43.66 -11.43 16.24
C PHE A 483 -44.79 -11.61 17.28
N SER A 484 -45.41 -12.79 17.29
CA SER A 484 -46.33 -13.22 18.36
C SER A 484 -45.61 -14.19 19.28
N LEU A 485 -45.12 -13.68 20.41
CA LEU A 485 -44.37 -14.45 21.41
C LEU A 485 -45.27 -15.49 22.08
N SER A 486 -44.70 -16.65 22.38
CA SER A 486 -45.38 -17.74 23.08
C SER A 486 -45.37 -17.54 24.60
N GLU A 487 -44.43 -16.71 25.07
CA GLU A 487 -44.23 -16.32 26.46
C GLU A 487 -44.17 -14.78 26.50
N PRO A 488 -44.72 -14.14 27.56
CA PRO A 488 -44.71 -12.68 27.66
C PRO A 488 -43.29 -12.16 27.95
N LEU A 489 -43.00 -10.93 27.52
CA LEU A 489 -41.77 -10.23 27.87
C LEU A 489 -41.62 -10.08 29.39
N GLU A 490 -40.42 -10.37 29.92
CA GLU A 490 -40.15 -10.26 31.36
C GLU A 490 -39.91 -8.81 31.79
N GLU A 491 -39.25 -8.02 30.94
CA GLU A 491 -38.91 -6.62 31.16
C GLU A 491 -39.50 -5.71 30.06
N SER A 492 -39.55 -4.41 30.32
CA SER A 492 -40.03 -3.44 29.33
C SER A 492 -38.86 -3.07 28.42
N LEU A 493 -39.09 -3.09 27.11
CA LEU A 493 -38.08 -2.81 26.11
C LEU A 493 -38.18 -1.35 25.68
N SER A 494 -37.03 -0.69 25.60
CA SER A 494 -36.93 0.60 24.93
C SER A 494 -36.72 0.41 23.42
N SER A 495 -37.21 1.35 22.61
CA SER A 495 -36.92 1.36 21.18
C SER A 495 -35.41 1.41 20.92
N GLY A 496 -34.92 0.56 20.00
CA GLY A 496 -33.51 0.52 19.59
C GLY A 496 -32.68 -0.63 20.17
N GLU A 497 -33.28 -1.56 20.93
CA GLU A 497 -32.55 -2.73 21.42
C GLU A 497 -32.36 -3.79 20.32
N ASN A 498 -31.19 -4.42 20.29
CA ASN A 498 -30.84 -5.41 19.27
C ASN A 498 -31.63 -6.72 19.44
N VAL A 499 -32.31 -7.13 18.36
CA VAL A 499 -33.06 -8.37 18.24
C VAL A 499 -32.40 -9.27 17.20
N ARG A 500 -32.01 -10.48 17.61
CA ARG A 500 -31.28 -11.44 16.79
C ARG A 500 -32.05 -12.74 16.58
N PRO A 501 -32.02 -13.36 15.38
CA PRO A 501 -32.61 -14.67 15.16
C PRO A 501 -31.94 -15.77 15.99
N ALA A 502 -32.75 -16.66 16.56
CA ALA A 502 -32.27 -17.82 17.30
C ALA A 502 -32.96 -19.11 16.84
N ALA A 503 -32.24 -20.23 16.98
CA ALA A 503 -32.72 -21.58 16.73
C ALA A 503 -32.29 -22.48 17.89
N GLN A 504 -32.79 -23.72 17.88
CA GLN A 504 -32.52 -24.69 18.94
C GLN A 504 -32.00 -25.99 18.34
N THR A 505 -31.15 -26.73 19.04
CA THR A 505 -30.75 -28.09 18.64
C THR A 505 -31.89 -29.11 18.88
N PRO A 506 -31.86 -30.28 18.23
CA PRO A 506 -32.80 -31.37 18.47
C PRO A 506 -32.79 -31.90 19.91
N ALA A 507 -33.79 -32.69 20.27
CA ALA A 507 -33.91 -33.35 21.58
C ALA A 507 -32.89 -34.49 21.82
N SER A 508 -31.77 -34.50 21.10
CA SER A 508 -30.66 -35.43 21.23
C SER A 508 -29.36 -34.66 21.24
N SER A 509 -28.45 -34.98 22.17
CA SER A 509 -27.11 -34.40 22.23
C SER A 509 -26.31 -34.67 20.95
N GLN A 510 -25.42 -33.75 20.62
CA GLN A 510 -24.57 -33.80 19.42
C GLN A 510 -23.13 -33.47 19.81
N SER A 511 -22.16 -33.94 19.04
CA SER A 511 -20.75 -33.57 19.21
C SER A 511 -20.33 -32.66 18.07
N LEU A 512 -19.88 -31.46 18.39
CA LEU A 512 -19.35 -30.49 17.44
C LEU A 512 -17.83 -30.63 17.35
N SER A 513 -17.27 -30.65 16.15
CA SER A 513 -15.83 -30.74 15.91
C SER A 513 -15.43 -29.82 14.77
N ARG A 514 -14.14 -29.45 14.70
CA ARG A 514 -13.60 -28.63 13.61
C ARG A 514 -13.91 -29.24 12.25
N GLY A 515 -14.54 -28.45 11.38
CA GLY A 515 -15.02 -28.86 10.06
C GLY A 515 -16.24 -29.81 10.07
N GLY A 516 -16.84 -30.05 11.24
CA GLY A 516 -18.03 -30.88 11.41
C GLY A 516 -19.34 -30.14 11.16
N ASP A 517 -20.45 -30.83 11.42
CA ASP A 517 -21.80 -30.33 11.15
C ASP A 517 -22.62 -30.22 12.45
N LEU A 518 -23.52 -29.23 12.54
CA LEU A 518 -24.48 -29.05 13.62
C LEU A 518 -25.91 -29.08 13.07
N GLN A 519 -26.75 -29.96 13.59
CA GLN A 519 -28.14 -30.04 13.14
C GLN A 519 -29.03 -29.20 14.05
N LEU A 520 -29.82 -28.30 13.46
CA LEU A 520 -30.84 -27.51 14.12
C LEU A 520 -32.21 -28.21 14.06
N LYS A 521 -33.09 -27.85 14.99
CA LYS A 521 -34.51 -28.17 14.95
C LYS A 521 -35.12 -27.49 13.72
N GLY A 522 -36.08 -28.15 13.06
CA GLY A 522 -36.67 -27.59 11.83
C GLY A 522 -37.50 -26.32 12.02
N THR A 523 -37.72 -25.90 13.26
CA THR A 523 -38.42 -24.69 13.65
C THR A 523 -37.39 -23.57 13.85
N GLY A 524 -37.47 -22.48 13.08
CA GLY A 524 -36.55 -21.33 13.19
C GLY A 524 -35.25 -21.41 12.36
N ALA A 525 -34.83 -22.58 11.89
CA ALA A 525 -33.59 -22.75 11.11
C ALA A 525 -33.54 -21.96 9.78
N TYR A 526 -34.70 -21.57 9.25
CA TYR A 526 -34.80 -20.76 8.03
C TYR A 526 -34.34 -19.31 8.23
N ALA A 527 -34.31 -18.83 9.48
CA ALA A 527 -33.90 -17.46 9.81
C ALA A 527 -32.38 -17.27 9.72
N PHE A 528 -31.62 -18.37 9.68
CA PHE A 528 -30.17 -18.36 9.50
C PHE A 528 -29.83 -18.20 8.00
N PRO A 529 -28.86 -17.36 7.62
CA PRO A 529 -28.43 -17.22 6.24
C PRO A 529 -27.96 -18.56 5.65
N GLU A 530 -28.06 -18.71 4.34
CA GLU A 530 -27.68 -19.97 3.68
C GLU A 530 -26.16 -20.19 3.69
N VAL A 531 -25.37 -19.13 3.80
CA VAL A 531 -23.92 -19.13 3.59
C VAL A 531 -23.23 -18.16 4.54
N ASN A 532 -22.10 -18.59 5.10
CA ASN A 532 -21.15 -17.79 5.88
C ASN A 532 -21.72 -17.09 7.13
N GLY A 533 -22.62 -17.73 7.86
CA GLY A 533 -23.18 -17.15 9.09
C GLY A 533 -22.33 -17.45 10.32
N ASN A 534 -22.25 -16.47 11.22
CA ASN A 534 -21.68 -16.64 12.55
C ASN A 534 -22.78 -16.91 13.57
N PHE A 535 -22.46 -17.71 14.58
CA PHE A 535 -23.38 -18.02 15.66
C PHE A 535 -22.65 -18.25 16.98
N ILE A 536 -23.38 -18.08 18.07
CA ILE A 536 -22.93 -18.34 19.44
C ILE A 536 -23.78 -19.47 20.01
N LEU A 537 -23.20 -20.24 20.93
CA LEU A 537 -23.88 -21.26 21.72
C LEU A 537 -23.91 -20.80 23.19
N PRO A 538 -24.90 -19.98 23.61
CA PRO A 538 -24.91 -19.38 24.94
C PRO A 538 -24.85 -20.40 26.09
N ASP A 539 -25.42 -21.59 25.88
CA ASP A 539 -25.42 -22.68 26.87
C ASP A 539 -24.04 -23.33 27.10
N ILE A 540 -23.08 -23.10 26.21
CA ILE A 540 -21.75 -23.72 26.24
C ILE A 540 -20.69 -22.67 26.58
N ASP A 541 -20.61 -21.65 25.73
CA ASP A 541 -19.71 -20.52 25.88
C ASP A 541 -20.30 -19.33 25.11
N GLU A 542 -20.81 -18.34 25.83
CA GLU A 542 -21.35 -17.10 25.27
C GLU A 542 -20.29 -16.26 24.56
N ASN A 543 -19.02 -16.52 24.85
CA ASN A 543 -17.88 -15.77 24.34
C ASN A 543 -17.30 -16.38 23.05
N GLU A 544 -17.57 -17.67 22.79
CA GLU A 544 -17.02 -18.33 21.62
C GLU A 544 -17.96 -18.20 20.42
N VAL A 545 -17.47 -17.52 19.37
CA VAL A 545 -18.19 -17.38 18.11
C VAL A 545 -17.75 -18.47 17.13
N PHE A 546 -18.73 -19.20 16.62
CA PHE A 546 -18.57 -20.21 15.59
C PHE A 546 -19.03 -19.66 14.25
N ASN A 547 -18.42 -20.14 13.17
CA ASN A 547 -18.82 -19.84 11.81
C ASN A 547 -19.20 -21.14 11.09
N TYR A 548 -20.29 -21.13 10.31
CA TYR A 548 -20.58 -22.20 9.36
C TYR A 548 -20.39 -21.72 7.93
N GLU A 549 -19.87 -22.59 7.07
CA GLU A 549 -19.65 -22.26 5.66
C GLU A 549 -20.98 -22.25 4.89
N LYS A 550 -21.85 -23.22 5.16
CA LYS A 550 -23.13 -23.38 4.46
C LYS A 550 -24.19 -24.02 5.35
N ARG A 551 -25.44 -23.61 5.17
CA ARG A 551 -26.63 -24.28 5.71
C ARG A 551 -27.29 -25.15 4.62
N ASP A 552 -27.40 -26.45 4.86
CA ASP A 552 -28.17 -27.37 4.01
C ASP A 552 -29.46 -27.79 4.74
N GLY A 553 -30.57 -27.17 4.37
CA GLY A 553 -31.84 -27.33 5.07
C GLY A 553 -31.74 -26.86 6.52
N ASN A 554 -31.72 -27.82 7.45
CA ASN A 554 -31.65 -27.58 8.90
C ASN A 554 -30.26 -27.89 9.48
N THR A 555 -29.27 -28.21 8.66
CA THR A 555 -27.92 -28.55 9.12
C THR A 555 -26.97 -27.43 8.74
N LEU A 556 -26.21 -26.95 9.72
CA LEU A 556 -25.06 -26.06 9.53
C LEU A 556 -23.83 -26.94 9.26
N CYS A 557 -23.17 -26.73 8.14
CA CYS A 557 -22.07 -27.57 7.67
C CYS A 557 -20.73 -26.84 7.71
N TYR A 558 -19.66 -27.62 7.91
CA TYR A 558 -18.27 -27.16 7.92
C TYR A 558 -18.02 -26.05 8.95
N ILE A 559 -18.28 -26.37 10.20
CA ILE A 559 -18.17 -25.41 11.29
C ILE A 559 -16.71 -25.22 11.68
N THR A 560 -16.30 -23.95 11.78
CA THR A 560 -15.00 -23.52 12.29
C THR A 560 -15.23 -22.52 13.41
N LYS A 561 -14.21 -22.25 14.22
CA LYS A 561 -14.23 -21.04 15.05
C LYS A 561 -14.02 -19.82 14.17
N SER A 562 -14.60 -18.67 14.55
CA SER A 562 -14.46 -17.44 13.75
C SER A 562 -13.05 -16.86 13.85
N ASP A 563 -12.39 -17.00 15.00
CA ASP A 563 -10.99 -16.65 15.21
C ASP A 563 -10.09 -17.75 14.60
N ALA A 564 -9.26 -17.36 13.63
CA ALA A 564 -8.37 -18.27 12.93
C ALA A 564 -7.33 -18.94 13.85
N VAL A 565 -6.82 -18.21 14.85
CA VAL A 565 -5.85 -18.74 15.81
C VAL A 565 -6.52 -19.78 16.72
N ARG A 566 -7.70 -19.43 17.26
CA ARG A 566 -8.46 -20.35 18.12
C ARG A 566 -9.03 -21.54 17.35
N ASP A 567 -9.32 -21.40 16.05
CA ASP A 567 -9.71 -22.50 15.16
C ASP A 567 -8.55 -23.47 14.91
N ASP A 568 -7.33 -22.97 14.75
CA ASP A 568 -6.14 -23.81 14.56
C ASP A 568 -5.81 -24.63 15.81
N ASP A 569 -6.05 -24.07 17.00
CA ASP A 569 -5.91 -24.76 18.28
C ASP A 569 -7.08 -25.72 18.61
N TRP A 570 -8.16 -25.72 17.82
CA TRP A 570 -9.34 -26.54 18.09
C TRP A 570 -9.15 -28.01 17.67
N THR A 571 -8.68 -28.83 18.61
CA THR A 571 -8.45 -30.27 18.38
C THR A 571 -9.53 -31.19 18.95
N ASP A 572 -10.24 -30.76 19.99
CA ASP A 572 -11.17 -31.59 20.75
C ASP A 572 -12.63 -31.36 20.35
N SER A 573 -13.47 -32.39 20.38
CA SER A 573 -14.91 -32.25 20.14
C SER A 573 -15.62 -31.59 21.33
N ILE A 574 -16.52 -30.65 21.06
CA ILE A 574 -17.39 -29.97 22.02
C ILE A 574 -18.72 -30.71 22.12
N ASP A 575 -19.15 -31.07 23.32
CA ASP A 575 -20.45 -31.70 23.55
C ASP A 575 -21.56 -30.64 23.57
N VAL A 576 -22.47 -30.70 22.61
CA VAL A 576 -23.65 -29.84 22.53
C VAL A 576 -24.84 -30.56 23.16
N GLY A 577 -25.43 -29.92 24.17
CA GLY A 577 -26.59 -30.42 24.91
C GLY A 577 -27.82 -30.66 24.03
N ASN A 578 -28.79 -31.36 24.59
CA ASN A 578 -30.12 -31.48 23.97
C ASN A 578 -30.86 -30.14 24.09
N GLU A 579 -31.51 -29.72 23.01
CA GLU A 579 -32.32 -28.49 23.01
C GLU A 579 -31.54 -27.22 23.41
N SER A 580 -30.23 -27.19 23.12
CA SER A 580 -29.39 -26.01 23.32
C SER A 580 -29.71 -24.89 22.33
N ASP A 581 -29.60 -23.65 22.79
CA ASP A 581 -29.86 -22.47 21.97
C ASP A 581 -28.66 -22.12 21.08
N VAL A 582 -28.99 -21.71 19.86
CA VAL A 582 -28.06 -21.30 18.81
C VAL A 582 -28.50 -19.92 18.35
N VAL A 583 -27.69 -18.91 18.61
CA VAL A 583 -28.02 -17.52 18.30
C VAL A 583 -27.18 -17.05 17.12
N LEU A 584 -27.81 -16.46 16.11
CA LEU A 584 -27.08 -15.87 14.98
C LEU A 584 -26.43 -14.56 15.42
N SER A 585 -25.13 -14.41 15.18
CA SER A 585 -24.43 -13.12 15.34
C SER A 585 -24.89 -12.12 14.27
N GLU A 586 -24.51 -10.86 14.42
CA GLU A 586 -24.85 -9.84 13.42
C GLU A 586 -24.35 -10.23 12.03
N PHE A 587 -25.18 -10.01 11.02
CA PHE A 587 -24.89 -10.48 9.67
C PHE A 587 -25.63 -9.62 8.64
N ILE A 588 -24.93 -9.22 7.59
CA ILE A 588 -25.49 -8.47 6.45
C ILE A 588 -25.35 -9.30 5.17
N LYS A 589 -26.40 -9.29 4.34
CA LYS A 589 -26.22 -9.49 2.89
C LYS A 589 -26.17 -8.13 2.20
N LEU A 590 -25.07 -7.84 1.49
CA LEU A 590 -24.96 -6.63 0.68
C LEU A 590 -25.04 -6.99 -0.80
N SER A 591 -26.04 -6.46 -1.51
CA SER A 591 -26.08 -6.51 -2.96
C SER A 591 -25.45 -5.24 -3.53
N SER A 592 -24.43 -5.42 -4.39
CA SER A 592 -23.84 -4.35 -5.17
C SER A 592 -24.05 -4.61 -6.66
N THR A 593 -24.71 -3.67 -7.35
CA THR A 593 -25.03 -3.77 -8.77
C THR A 593 -24.28 -2.70 -9.55
N GLY A 594 -23.26 -3.09 -10.30
CA GLY A 594 -22.54 -2.21 -11.22
C GLY A 594 -23.32 -2.04 -12.54
N ILE A 595 -23.38 -0.81 -13.03
CA ILE A 595 -24.19 -0.36 -14.17
C ILE A 595 -23.29 0.40 -15.14
N VAL A 596 -23.22 -0.05 -16.39
CA VAL A 596 -22.44 0.55 -17.47
C VAL A 596 -23.37 0.94 -18.63
N GLY A 597 -23.46 2.24 -18.90
CA GLY A 597 -24.33 2.79 -19.96
C GLY A 597 -25.82 2.52 -19.77
N ASP A 598 -26.58 2.46 -20.87
CA ASP A 598 -28.05 2.37 -20.87
C ASP A 598 -28.62 0.93 -20.75
N GLY A 599 -27.85 -0.06 -20.28
CA GLY A 599 -28.43 -1.40 -20.12
C GLY A 599 -27.54 -2.59 -19.75
N PHE A 600 -26.24 -2.40 -19.47
CA PHE A 600 -25.41 -3.48 -18.93
C PHE A 600 -25.30 -3.35 -17.42
N SER A 601 -25.83 -4.31 -16.67
CA SER A 601 -25.66 -4.38 -15.24
C SER A 601 -25.20 -5.76 -14.78
N ARG A 602 -24.46 -5.80 -13.67
CA ARG A 602 -24.06 -7.03 -12.99
C ARG A 602 -24.21 -6.84 -11.49
N GLU A 603 -24.96 -7.74 -10.88
CA GLU A 603 -25.13 -7.82 -9.43
C GLU A 603 -24.13 -8.81 -8.84
N ILE A 604 -23.58 -8.46 -7.68
CA ILE A 604 -22.76 -9.31 -6.82
C ILE A 604 -23.37 -9.26 -5.42
N LEU A 605 -23.56 -10.41 -4.80
CA LEU A 605 -24.07 -10.51 -3.43
C LEU A 605 -22.95 -10.91 -2.48
N TYR A 606 -22.73 -10.12 -1.44
CA TYR A 606 -21.75 -10.38 -0.38
C TYR A 606 -22.46 -10.84 0.88
N ASN A 607 -22.05 -11.99 1.42
CA ASN A 607 -22.53 -12.58 2.67
C ASN A 607 -21.52 -12.29 3.76
N ILE A 608 -21.86 -11.35 4.66
CA ILE A 608 -20.92 -10.68 5.56
C ILE A 608 -21.35 -10.95 7.00
N PRO A 609 -20.68 -11.88 7.71
CA PRO A 609 -20.81 -11.95 9.15
C PRO A 609 -20.14 -10.72 9.77
N ILE A 610 -20.89 -10.03 10.62
CA ILE A 610 -20.43 -8.91 11.43
C ILE A 610 -20.18 -9.47 12.81
N GLY A 611 -18.91 -9.56 13.16
CA GLY A 611 -18.52 -10.26 14.36
C GLY A 611 -17.02 -10.40 14.47
N TRP A 612 -16.46 -9.49 15.27
CA TRP A 612 -15.50 -9.74 16.33
C TRP A 612 -14.14 -10.42 16.01
N LEU A 613 -13.08 -9.61 16.07
CA LEU A 613 -11.70 -9.95 16.43
C LEU A 613 -11.34 -9.15 17.71
N GLY A 614 -11.33 -9.78 18.91
CA GLY A 614 -10.77 -9.28 20.21
C GLY A 614 -11.73 -9.17 21.44
N ASP A 615 -11.80 -10.20 22.30
CA ASP A 615 -12.95 -10.71 23.14
C ASP A 615 -13.84 -9.70 23.87
N LEU A 616 -15.14 -9.99 23.80
CA LEU A 616 -16.34 -9.48 24.48
C LEU A 616 -16.17 -8.43 25.57
N SER A 617 -16.54 -7.22 25.19
CA SER A 617 -17.71 -6.49 25.69
C SER A 617 -17.78 -5.21 24.85
N GLY A 618 -18.97 -4.68 24.56
CA GLY A 618 -19.07 -3.41 23.84
C GLY A 618 -18.17 -2.35 24.48
N GLY A 619 -17.12 -1.95 23.76
CA GLY A 619 -16.12 -0.99 24.24
C GLY A 619 -14.83 -1.04 23.42
N GLY A 620 -14.48 0.07 22.79
CA GLY A 620 -13.20 0.25 22.09
C GLY A 620 -12.00 0.06 23.02
N GLY A 621 -11.48 -1.16 23.09
CA GLY A 621 -10.24 -1.49 23.79
C GLY A 621 -8.99 -1.04 23.03
N TRP A 622 -7.87 -0.97 23.73
CA TRP A 622 -6.56 -0.65 23.16
C TRP A 622 -5.69 -1.90 23.04
N GLU A 623 -4.81 -1.94 22.04
CA GLU A 623 -3.79 -2.96 21.89
C GLU A 623 -2.42 -2.35 21.59
N LYS A 624 -1.37 -3.07 22.03
CA LYS A 624 0.02 -2.77 21.70
C LYS A 624 0.34 -3.46 20.38
N VAL A 625 0.47 -2.70 19.32
CA VAL A 625 0.87 -3.19 18.00
C VAL A 625 2.38 -3.10 17.90
N GLU A 626 3.02 -4.22 17.56
CA GLU A 626 4.47 -4.33 17.43
C GLU A 626 4.86 -4.61 15.97
N HIS A 627 5.92 -3.97 15.51
CA HIS A 627 6.63 -4.34 14.29
C HIS A 627 8.11 -4.57 14.61
N HIS A 628 8.61 -5.75 14.23
CA HIS A 628 9.99 -6.18 14.44
C HIS A 628 10.65 -6.45 13.09
N GLU A 629 11.67 -5.67 12.78
CA GLU A 629 12.54 -5.80 11.62
C GLU A 629 13.82 -6.54 11.99
N LYS A 630 14.02 -7.70 11.35
CA LYS A 630 15.22 -8.54 11.48
C LYS A 630 16.21 -8.33 10.33
N PHE A 631 15.88 -7.44 9.40
CA PHE A 631 16.64 -7.13 8.19
C PHE A 631 16.83 -8.34 7.27
N ASP A 632 15.79 -9.18 7.13
CA ASP A 632 15.72 -10.23 6.10
C ASP A 632 15.61 -9.61 4.69
N ASN A 633 14.93 -8.46 4.60
CA ASN A 633 14.83 -7.61 3.41
C ASN A 633 14.74 -6.13 3.82
N LEU A 634 14.60 -5.23 2.83
CA LEU A 634 14.48 -3.78 3.07
C LEU A 634 13.12 -3.23 2.60
N ASP A 635 12.08 -4.07 2.53
CA ASP A 635 10.77 -3.68 1.99
C ASP A 635 10.09 -2.62 2.88
N ASN A 636 10.36 -2.63 4.19
CA ASN A 636 9.85 -1.67 5.18
C ASN A 636 10.71 -0.40 5.28
N TRP A 637 11.66 -0.21 4.38
CA TRP A 637 12.60 0.92 4.39
C TRP A 637 12.60 1.64 3.04
N PHE A 638 12.92 2.93 3.08
CA PHE A 638 13.19 3.65 1.85
C PHE A 638 14.58 3.29 1.35
N THR A 639 14.66 2.71 0.14
CA THR A 639 15.90 2.18 -0.45
C THR A 639 16.31 2.86 -1.75
N ASP A 640 15.46 3.72 -2.30
CA ASP A 640 15.80 4.45 -3.52
C ASP A 640 16.97 5.42 -3.26
N GLU A 641 17.87 5.56 -4.25
CA GLU A 641 19.07 6.44 -4.17
C GLU A 641 18.73 7.90 -3.81
N ASP A 642 17.49 8.32 -4.06
CA ASP A 642 16.96 9.66 -3.74
C ASP A 642 16.25 9.72 -2.37
N GLN A 643 16.27 8.68 -1.54
CA GLN A 643 15.55 8.64 -0.25
C GLN A 643 16.44 8.25 0.94
N THR A 644 17.65 7.73 0.69
CA THR A 644 18.67 7.46 1.71
C THR A 644 19.84 8.43 1.58
N LEU A 645 20.64 8.54 2.64
CA LEU A 645 21.95 9.16 2.61
C LEU A 645 22.99 8.07 2.88
N GLY A 646 24.04 8.03 2.06
CA GLY A 646 24.96 6.89 2.07
C GLY A 646 24.32 5.62 1.50
N GLY A 647 25.13 4.58 1.36
CA GLY A 647 24.68 3.26 0.94
C GLY A 647 24.37 2.39 2.15
N HIS A 648 23.33 1.56 2.01
CA HIS A 648 22.94 0.56 3.00
C HIS A 648 22.72 -0.77 2.27
N GLU A 649 23.20 -1.86 2.83
CA GLU A 649 22.99 -3.20 2.29
C GLU A 649 22.84 -4.21 3.43
N ILE A 650 22.22 -5.35 3.15
CA ILE A 650 22.12 -6.43 4.14
C ILE A 650 23.37 -7.30 4.04
N GLU A 651 24.08 -7.44 5.17
CA GLU A 651 25.25 -8.30 5.32
C GLU A 651 25.19 -9.00 6.69
N ASP A 652 25.43 -10.32 6.72
CA ASP A 652 25.39 -11.14 7.94
C ASP A 652 24.08 -11.05 8.76
N ASP A 653 22.92 -11.04 8.07
CA ASP A 653 21.57 -10.91 8.65
C ASP A 653 21.43 -9.61 9.48
N ALA A 654 22.04 -8.52 9.01
CA ALA A 654 22.00 -7.20 9.62
C ALA A 654 22.12 -6.12 8.54
N LEU A 655 21.64 -4.92 8.85
CA LEU A 655 21.82 -3.75 7.99
C LEU A 655 23.23 -3.19 8.15
N ASN A 656 24.06 -3.31 7.12
CA ASN A 656 25.37 -2.68 7.03
C ASN A 656 25.29 -1.32 6.31
N VAL A 657 26.01 -0.33 6.84
CA VAL A 657 26.27 0.92 6.15
C VAL A 657 27.38 0.69 5.11
N SER A 658 27.02 0.54 3.83
CA SER A 658 27.99 0.21 2.76
C SER A 658 28.76 1.40 2.20
N SER A 659 28.27 2.64 2.39
CA SER A 659 29.05 3.83 2.05
C SER A 659 28.59 5.08 2.80
N MET A 660 29.54 5.95 3.15
CA MET A 660 29.26 7.24 3.78
C MET A 660 29.22 8.38 2.74
N GLN A 661 28.37 9.38 2.96
CA GLN A 661 28.29 10.57 2.12
C GLN A 661 28.82 11.82 2.82
N ASP A 662 29.76 12.52 2.17
CA ASP A 662 30.34 13.78 2.65
C ASP A 662 29.45 15.00 2.32
N THR A 663 29.17 15.84 3.32
CA THR A 663 28.37 17.06 3.15
C THR A 663 29.23 18.29 2.80
N GLY A 664 29.85 18.27 1.61
CA GLY A 664 30.56 19.44 1.03
C GLY A 664 29.61 20.48 0.38
N PRO A 665 30.09 21.69 0.02
CA PRO A 665 29.21 22.74 -0.50
C PRO A 665 28.68 22.37 -1.89
N SER A 666 27.34 22.30 -2.00
CA SER A 666 26.53 22.29 -3.23
C SER A 666 26.19 20.91 -3.80
N GLY A 667 25.18 20.25 -3.22
CA GLY A 667 24.34 19.30 -3.94
C GLY A 667 23.29 20.06 -4.77
N SER A 668 23.24 19.85 -6.09
CA SER A 668 22.23 20.46 -6.98
C SER A 668 20.97 19.60 -7.16
N THR A 669 20.79 18.59 -6.32
CA THR A 669 19.58 17.75 -6.24
C THR A 669 18.64 18.30 -5.17
N PHE A 670 17.33 18.03 -5.28
CA PHE A 670 16.32 18.52 -4.33
C PHE A 670 16.56 17.93 -2.92
N LEU A 671 16.85 16.62 -2.79
CA LEU A 671 17.33 16.06 -1.52
C LEU A 671 18.70 16.58 -1.11
N GLY A 672 19.57 16.91 -2.08
CA GLY A 672 20.82 17.61 -1.79
C GLY A 672 20.61 18.99 -1.15
N ARG A 673 19.41 19.60 -1.28
CA ARG A 673 19.01 20.82 -0.56
C ARG A 673 18.34 20.51 0.78
N LEU A 674 17.41 19.55 0.83
CA LEU A 674 16.75 19.07 2.07
C LEU A 674 17.77 18.53 3.10
N LEU A 675 18.71 17.71 2.65
CA LEU A 675 19.77 17.11 3.49
C LEU A 675 20.95 18.07 3.71
N SER A 676 21.18 19.06 2.83
CA SER A 676 22.08 20.18 3.17
C SER A 676 21.50 21.06 4.28
N GLY A 677 20.16 21.12 4.37
CA GLY A 677 19.44 21.62 5.52
C GLY A 677 19.87 20.82 6.74
N LEU A 678 19.58 19.51 6.78
CA LEU A 678 19.85 18.57 7.87
C LEU A 678 21.29 18.62 8.46
N PHE A 679 22.32 18.90 7.67
CA PHE A 679 23.71 18.79 8.15
C PHE A 679 24.56 20.07 8.00
N GLY A 680 23.98 21.15 7.46
CA GLY A 680 24.64 22.45 7.32
C GLY A 680 25.68 22.53 6.20
N SER A 681 25.99 23.74 5.73
CA SER A 681 27.05 23.96 4.74
C SER A 681 28.38 24.28 5.41
N GLY A 682 29.36 23.37 5.35
CA GLY A 682 30.76 23.67 5.69
C GLY A 682 31.47 22.74 6.67
N SER A 683 30.92 21.57 7.01
CA SER A 683 31.55 20.59 7.89
C SER A 683 32.21 19.45 7.09
N SER A 684 33.40 19.02 7.51
CA SER A 684 34.09 17.82 7.01
C SER A 684 33.52 16.55 7.67
N SER A 685 32.19 16.43 7.67
CA SER A 685 31.44 15.35 8.32
C SER A 685 30.89 14.39 7.28
N SER A 686 30.90 13.09 7.61
CA SER A 686 30.39 12.02 6.76
C SER A 686 29.20 11.36 7.44
N TYR A 687 28.11 11.13 6.70
CA TYR A 687 26.86 10.62 7.23
C TYR A 687 26.28 9.47 6.40
N ALA A 688 25.54 8.60 7.08
CA ALA A 688 24.60 7.67 6.47
C ALA A 688 23.28 7.68 7.26
N VAL A 689 22.16 7.75 6.53
CA VAL A 689 20.81 7.82 7.09
C VAL A 689 19.87 6.96 6.27
N MET A 690 19.06 6.15 6.96
CA MET A 690 18.01 5.33 6.34
C MET A 690 16.69 5.57 7.05
N PHE A 691 15.64 5.88 6.29
CA PHE A 691 14.32 6.19 6.84
C PHE A 691 13.45 4.93 6.88
N PHE A 692 12.70 4.78 7.98
CA PHE A 692 11.77 3.68 8.18
C PHE A 692 10.41 4.03 7.56
N ASN A 693 9.88 3.12 6.73
CA ASN A 693 8.58 3.27 6.08
C ASN A 693 7.47 2.61 6.92
N TRP A 694 7.06 3.28 7.99
CA TRP A 694 6.04 2.77 8.92
C TRP A 694 4.65 2.54 8.28
N SER A 695 4.37 3.11 7.10
CA SER A 695 3.07 2.97 6.43
C SER A 695 2.81 1.60 5.82
N GLU A 696 3.87 0.85 5.51
CA GLU A 696 3.80 -0.52 5.00
C GLU A 696 3.76 -1.55 6.14
N THR A 697 3.69 -1.08 7.39
CA THR A 697 3.74 -1.93 8.57
C THR A 697 2.47 -1.82 9.39
N VAL A 698 2.20 -2.84 10.21
CA VAL A 698 1.06 -2.86 11.14
C VAL A 698 1.16 -1.75 12.20
N ALA A 699 2.37 -1.32 12.56
CA ALA A 699 2.63 -0.26 13.54
C ALA A 699 2.57 1.13 12.86
N ASN A 700 1.36 1.55 12.49
CA ASN A 700 1.14 2.78 11.73
C ASN A 700 1.05 4.04 12.62
N LEU A 701 1.99 4.97 12.45
CA LEU A 701 2.05 6.21 13.26
C LEU A 701 0.84 7.13 13.06
N ALA A 702 0.31 7.23 11.84
CA ALA A 702 -0.82 8.10 11.54
C ALA A 702 -2.12 7.60 12.20
N LYS A 703 -2.32 6.28 12.18
CA LYS A 703 -3.49 5.65 12.80
C LYS A 703 -3.45 5.80 14.32
N ALA A 704 -2.30 5.53 14.95
CA ALA A 704 -2.13 5.72 16.39
C ALA A 704 -2.32 7.19 16.82
N TRP A 705 -1.91 8.15 15.99
CA TRP A 705 -2.15 9.57 16.22
C TRP A 705 -3.65 9.91 16.22
N LEU A 706 -4.39 9.37 15.24
CA LEU A 706 -5.82 9.56 15.16
C LEU A 706 -6.54 8.92 16.35
N ASP A 707 -6.16 7.69 16.69
CA ASP A 707 -6.78 6.93 17.78
C ASP A 707 -6.67 7.65 19.14
N THR A 708 -5.55 8.35 19.37
CA THR A 708 -5.24 9.05 20.63
C THR A 708 -5.64 10.54 20.64
N ASP A 709 -6.53 10.96 19.73
CA ASP A 709 -7.02 12.33 19.58
C ASP A 709 -5.89 13.36 19.40
N GLY A 710 -4.92 13.00 18.56
CA GLY A 710 -3.86 13.90 18.15
C GLY A 710 -2.60 13.88 19.00
N CYS A 711 -2.47 12.94 19.92
CA CYS A 711 -1.21 12.65 20.61
C CYS A 711 -0.45 11.56 19.85
N LEU A 712 0.81 11.31 20.16
CA LEU A 712 1.52 10.18 19.57
C LEU A 712 2.50 9.63 20.60
N GLY A 713 2.50 8.33 20.84
CA GLY A 713 3.41 7.70 21.78
C GLY A 713 3.89 6.37 21.24
N TYR A 714 5.19 6.09 21.35
CA TYR A 714 5.78 4.85 20.86
C TYR A 714 7.11 4.56 21.55
N ASP A 715 7.45 3.28 21.56
CA ASP A 715 8.76 2.79 21.97
C ASP A 715 9.54 2.33 20.74
N LEU A 716 10.81 2.73 20.67
CA LEU A 716 11.71 2.38 19.58
C LEU A 716 12.94 1.70 20.13
N GLN A 717 13.33 0.59 19.51
CA GLN A 717 14.55 -0.14 19.83
C GLN A 717 15.37 -0.38 18.57
N VAL A 718 16.70 -0.35 18.73
CA VAL A 718 17.63 -0.89 17.74
C VAL A 718 18.87 -1.47 18.42
N LYS A 719 19.41 -2.54 17.85
CA LYS A 719 20.70 -3.11 18.25
C LYS A 719 21.78 -2.64 17.29
N VAL A 720 22.93 -2.29 17.87
CA VAL A 720 24.01 -1.66 17.13
C VAL A 720 25.32 -2.38 17.38
N LYS A 721 26.10 -2.55 16.32
CA LYS A 721 27.47 -3.04 16.36
C LYS A 721 28.37 -2.07 15.61
N ASN A 722 29.53 -1.75 16.21
CA ASN A 722 30.60 -1.02 15.55
C ASN A 722 31.95 -1.44 16.18
N ASP A 723 32.86 -1.93 15.34
CA ASP A 723 34.14 -2.53 15.77
C ASP A 723 35.31 -1.53 15.76
N GLU A 724 35.03 -0.23 15.61
CA GLU A 724 36.03 0.83 15.52
C GLU A 724 36.24 1.60 16.84
N PRO A 725 37.43 2.19 17.09
CA PRO A 725 37.75 2.85 18.35
C PRO A 725 37.00 4.17 18.55
N TYR A 726 36.32 4.67 17.52
CA TYR A 726 35.47 5.86 17.55
C TYR A 726 34.28 5.62 16.63
N PHE A 727 33.13 6.14 17.01
CA PHE A 727 31.86 5.87 16.34
C PHE A 727 30.82 6.93 16.71
N TYR A 728 29.82 7.07 15.84
CA TYR A 728 28.56 7.73 16.14
C TYR A 728 27.47 6.93 15.43
N THR A 729 26.54 6.38 16.19
CA THR A 729 25.47 5.55 15.64
C THR A 729 24.28 5.54 16.57
N GLY A 730 23.07 5.62 15.99
CA GLY A 730 21.82 5.54 16.72
C GLY A 730 20.62 5.75 15.82
N MET A 731 19.56 6.34 16.39
CA MET A 731 18.28 6.55 15.72
C MET A 731 17.73 7.96 15.95
N ASN A 732 17.08 8.47 14.90
CA ASN A 732 16.30 9.70 14.89
C ASN A 732 14.81 9.37 15.04
N PHE A 733 14.09 10.22 15.76
CA PHE A 733 12.65 10.11 15.97
C PHE A 733 12.03 11.51 16.09
N ARG A 734 10.69 11.61 16.00
CA ARG A 734 9.97 12.89 15.89
C ARG A 734 10.53 13.78 14.77
N MET A 735 10.78 13.17 13.62
CA MET A 735 11.38 13.87 12.49
C MET A 735 10.28 14.59 11.71
N LYS A 736 10.42 15.91 11.56
CA LYS A 736 9.53 16.73 10.73
C LYS A 736 10.29 17.86 10.07
N ASN A 737 9.79 18.35 8.94
CA ASN A 737 10.35 19.56 8.35
C ASN A 737 9.97 20.79 9.19
N ASN A 738 10.85 21.78 9.18
CA ASN A 738 10.55 23.11 9.71
C ASN A 738 9.43 23.77 8.90
N ASP A 739 8.88 24.87 9.43
CA ASP A 739 7.81 25.63 8.78
C ASP A 739 8.17 26.10 7.35
N ALA A 740 9.45 26.20 7.00
CA ALA A 740 9.90 26.64 5.68
C ALA A 740 10.14 25.48 4.68
N GLY A 741 9.99 24.23 5.12
CA GLY A 741 10.21 23.03 4.29
C GLY A 741 11.66 22.82 3.82
N ASP A 742 12.62 23.59 4.35
CA ASP A 742 14.02 23.60 3.91
C ASP A 742 14.99 23.00 4.92
N ASP A 743 14.50 22.60 6.10
CA ASP A 743 15.29 22.02 7.16
C ASP A 743 14.51 20.94 7.93
N LEU A 744 15.21 19.92 8.45
CA LEU A 744 14.59 18.78 9.13
C LEU A 744 14.86 18.79 10.64
N GLU A 745 13.82 19.03 11.43
CA GLU A 745 13.89 19.02 12.88
C GLU A 745 13.68 17.60 13.42
N SER A 746 14.41 17.22 14.47
CA SER A 746 14.33 15.87 15.04
C SER A 746 14.93 15.76 16.43
N TYR A 747 14.49 14.74 17.17
CA TYR A 747 15.22 14.18 18.28
C TYR A 747 16.07 12.98 17.82
N ALA A 748 17.14 12.69 18.56
CA ALA A 748 17.87 11.45 18.36
C ALA A 748 18.57 10.98 19.62
N VAL A 749 18.71 9.66 19.72
CA VAL A 749 19.55 9.00 20.70
C VAL A 749 20.69 8.29 19.97
N SER A 750 21.91 8.39 20.48
CA SER A 750 23.08 7.78 19.83
C SER A 750 24.16 7.38 20.83
N PHE A 751 24.87 6.30 20.49
CA PHE A 751 26.17 6.01 21.04
C PHE A 751 27.21 6.86 20.33
N VAL A 752 28.09 7.51 21.10
CA VAL A 752 29.15 8.36 20.57
C VAL A 752 30.47 8.12 21.27
N ARG A 753 31.54 8.09 20.49
CA ARG A 753 32.91 8.13 20.97
C ARG A 753 33.78 8.92 20.02
N GLN A 754 34.47 9.93 20.54
CA GLN A 754 35.21 10.89 19.75
C GLN A 754 36.69 10.52 19.64
N ARG A 755 37.33 10.96 18.55
CA ARG A 755 38.76 10.85 18.34
C ARG A 755 39.33 12.18 17.90
N GLN A 756 40.42 12.60 18.55
CA GLN A 756 41.23 13.71 18.09
C GLN A 756 42.56 13.23 17.54
N THR A 757 43.03 13.87 16.48
CA THR A 757 44.35 13.63 15.91
C THR A 757 45.22 14.88 15.98
N ARG A 758 46.54 14.69 16.06
CA ARG A 758 47.54 15.75 15.90
C ARG A 758 48.75 15.25 15.11
N TYR A 759 49.32 16.14 14.33
CA TYR A 759 50.55 15.87 13.59
C TYR A 759 51.78 16.38 14.36
N CYS A 760 52.78 15.52 14.52
CA CYS A 760 54.04 15.83 15.17
C CYS A 760 55.19 15.68 14.17
N ALA A 761 55.94 16.76 13.95
CA ALA A 761 57.09 16.74 13.07
C ALA A 761 58.35 17.27 13.74
N PHE A 762 59.49 16.70 13.34
CA PHE A 762 60.80 17.00 13.93
C PHE A 762 61.17 18.50 13.88
N LEU A 763 60.78 19.21 12.82
CA LEU A 763 61.13 20.63 12.62
C LEU A 763 60.14 21.63 13.24
N ILE A 764 58.88 21.25 13.45
CA ILE A 764 57.81 22.17 13.86
C ILE A 764 57.14 21.78 15.19
N GLY A 765 57.58 20.69 15.82
CA GLY A 765 56.95 20.16 17.03
C GLY A 765 55.61 19.48 16.75
N CYS A 766 54.82 19.26 17.80
CA CYS A 766 53.44 18.78 17.68
C CYS A 766 52.48 19.94 17.49
N LEU A 767 51.60 19.83 16.50
CA LEU A 767 50.48 20.74 16.33
C LEU A 767 49.47 20.57 17.48
N SER A 768 48.61 21.57 17.68
CA SER A 768 47.50 21.46 18.62
C SER A 768 46.54 20.34 18.18
N TRP A 769 45.87 19.75 19.17
CA TRP A 769 44.77 18.82 18.93
C TRP A 769 43.66 19.50 18.13
N GLY A 770 43.15 18.83 17.08
CA GLY A 770 41.96 19.29 16.34
C GLY A 770 42.09 20.64 15.64
N TYR A 771 43.27 21.02 15.12
CA TYR A 771 43.44 22.32 14.46
C TYR A 771 42.74 22.39 13.09
N GLU A 772 41.53 22.97 13.07
CA GLU A 772 40.85 23.44 11.87
C GLU A 772 41.44 24.79 11.42
N SER A 773 41.69 24.95 10.11
CA SER A 773 42.24 26.12 9.41
C SER A 773 43.78 26.24 9.33
N GLY A 774 44.39 25.57 8.35
CA GLY A 774 45.78 25.82 7.97
C GLY A 774 46.33 24.89 6.89
N ALA A 775 47.59 25.11 6.48
CA ALA A 775 48.28 24.42 5.38
C ALA A 775 48.42 22.89 5.52
N ALA A 776 48.04 22.29 6.65
CA ALA A 776 48.01 20.83 6.85
C ALA A 776 46.77 20.16 6.22
N ASP A 777 45.66 20.89 6.07
CA ASP A 777 44.43 20.46 5.40
C ASP A 777 44.59 20.45 3.87
N LEU A 778 45.36 21.41 3.32
CA LEU A 778 45.70 21.52 1.88
C LEU A 778 46.41 20.28 1.29
N TRP A 779 46.89 19.38 2.13
CA TRP A 779 47.51 18.13 1.71
C TRP A 779 46.80 16.86 2.24
N GLY A 780 45.73 16.99 3.04
CA GLY A 780 44.91 15.87 3.57
C GLY A 780 45.52 15.03 4.71
N TRP A 781 46.32 15.60 5.62
CA TRP A 781 47.14 14.82 6.59
C TRP A 781 46.48 14.66 7.97
N LEU A 782 45.32 15.30 8.19
CA LEU A 782 44.58 15.29 9.44
C LEU A 782 43.12 14.94 9.12
N GLN A 783 42.68 13.74 9.50
CA GLN A 783 41.28 13.34 9.49
C GLN A 783 40.84 13.27 10.95
N ASN A 784 39.89 14.12 11.34
CA ASN A 784 39.27 14.02 12.67
C ASN A 784 38.38 12.76 12.73
N ASP A 785 37.54 12.62 13.74
CA ASP A 785 36.53 11.55 13.81
C ASP A 785 35.42 11.64 12.75
N GLY A 786 35.23 12.79 12.10
CA GLY A 786 34.15 12.99 11.10
C GLY A 786 32.77 13.14 11.72
N ILE A 787 32.74 13.38 13.04
CA ILE A 787 31.53 13.67 13.81
C ILE A 787 31.38 15.19 13.83
N ASP A 788 30.19 15.70 13.51
CA ASP A 788 29.93 17.13 13.54
C ASP A 788 30.15 17.73 14.94
N ALA A 789 30.68 18.97 14.98
CA ALA A 789 31.01 19.64 16.22
C ALA A 789 29.81 19.84 17.17
N GLY A 790 28.58 19.94 16.64
CA GLY A 790 27.36 20.03 17.44
C GLY A 790 26.87 18.69 17.99
N LEU A 791 27.43 17.57 17.54
CA LEU A 791 27.14 16.21 18.00
C LEU A 791 28.17 15.70 19.02
N GLN A 792 29.16 16.52 19.34
CA GLN A 792 30.30 16.18 20.19
C GLN A 792 30.03 16.55 21.66
N PRO A 793 29.79 15.59 22.58
CA PRO A 793 29.45 15.89 23.98
C PRO A 793 30.63 16.42 24.81
N PHE A 794 31.87 16.10 24.43
CA PHE A 794 33.04 16.53 25.20
C PHE A 794 33.78 17.68 24.52
N ASN A 795 34.19 18.65 25.34
CA ASN A 795 34.93 19.81 24.89
C ASN A 795 36.32 19.43 24.35
N THR A 796 36.55 19.75 23.08
CA THR A 796 37.79 19.46 22.36
C THR A 796 39.03 20.12 22.96
N ASN A 797 38.85 21.21 23.72
CA ASN A 797 39.93 21.97 24.37
C ASN A 797 40.24 21.50 25.80
N ASN A 798 39.41 20.66 26.40
CA ASN A 798 39.61 20.21 27.78
C ASN A 798 40.55 18.99 27.84
N SER A 799 41.80 19.19 28.26
CA SER A 799 42.80 18.12 28.27
C SER A 799 42.52 16.99 29.27
N THR A 800 41.64 17.17 30.26
CA THR A 800 41.38 16.13 31.29
C THR A 800 40.37 15.08 30.84
N THR A 801 39.60 15.35 29.78
CA THR A 801 38.54 14.44 29.28
C THR A 801 39.11 13.32 28.41
N TRP A 802 40.26 13.55 27.78
CA TRP A 802 40.87 12.62 26.82
C TRP A 802 41.82 11.65 27.51
N GLY A 803 41.97 10.46 26.92
CA GLY A 803 42.96 9.46 27.33
C GLY A 803 44.39 9.85 26.98
N ASP A 804 45.30 8.90 27.15
CA ASP A 804 46.71 9.06 26.79
C ASP A 804 46.89 9.20 25.26
N ASP A 805 48.06 9.71 24.86
CA ASP A 805 48.39 9.95 23.46
C ASP A 805 48.95 8.67 22.82
N HIS A 806 48.38 8.25 21.68
CA HIS A 806 48.78 7.02 20.97
C HIS A 806 49.30 7.32 19.56
N GLU A 807 50.40 6.69 19.15
CA GLU A 807 50.95 6.83 17.79
C GLU A 807 50.13 5.97 16.81
N VAL A 808 49.44 6.63 15.86
CA VAL A 808 48.63 5.98 14.82
C VAL A 808 49.49 5.60 13.62
N TYR A 809 50.35 6.52 13.18
CA TYR A 809 51.17 6.34 11.99
C TYR A 809 52.50 7.08 12.07
N ARG A 810 53.57 6.48 11.55
CA ARG A 810 54.89 7.10 11.43
C ARG A 810 55.29 7.20 9.96
N TYR A 811 55.51 8.43 9.51
CA TYR A 811 55.88 8.69 8.12
C TYR A 811 57.30 8.21 7.81
N ALA A 812 57.53 7.80 6.56
CA ALA A 812 58.83 7.35 6.11
C ALA A 812 59.90 8.39 6.49
N TRP A 813 61.09 7.88 6.89
CA TRP A 813 62.23 8.62 7.43
C TRP A 813 62.18 8.89 8.96
N GLY A 814 61.11 8.46 9.65
CA GLY A 814 61.07 8.29 11.11
C GLY A 814 61.01 9.57 11.95
N THR A 815 60.98 10.73 11.30
CA THR A 815 61.03 12.06 11.95
C THR A 815 59.65 12.68 12.20
N ASN A 816 58.60 12.20 11.53
CA ASN A 816 57.23 12.73 11.65
C ASN A 816 56.27 11.60 12.01
N ARG A 817 55.30 11.89 12.89
CA ARG A 817 54.29 10.92 13.36
C ARG A 817 52.92 11.59 13.53
N LEU A 818 51.87 10.79 13.40
CA LEU A 818 50.49 11.14 13.69
C LEU A 818 50.10 10.49 15.02
N GLU A 819 49.59 11.29 15.95
CA GLU A 819 49.11 10.81 17.25
C GLU A 819 47.59 11.01 17.34
N ALA A 820 46.92 10.13 18.08
CA ALA A 820 45.50 10.21 18.40
C ALA A 820 45.24 10.02 19.89
N ARG A 821 44.12 10.56 20.36
CA ARG A 821 43.57 10.33 21.70
C ARG A 821 42.05 10.23 21.61
N TYR A 822 41.46 9.51 22.57
CA TYR A 822 40.04 9.15 22.55
C TYR A 822 39.30 9.69 23.77
N SER A 823 38.02 10.02 23.57
CA SER A 823 37.10 10.33 24.66
C SER A 823 36.61 9.02 25.30
N PRO A 824 36.06 9.05 26.52
CA PRO A 824 35.23 7.94 26.96
C PRO A 824 33.98 7.84 26.06
N PRO A 825 33.40 6.64 25.89
CA PRO A 825 32.16 6.49 25.16
C PRO A 825 30.98 7.04 25.97
N ALA A 826 29.96 7.55 25.28
CA ALA A 826 28.79 8.17 25.89
C ALA A 826 27.50 7.82 25.13
N VAL A 827 26.38 7.86 25.86
CA VAL A 827 25.04 7.94 25.28
C VAL A 827 24.64 9.41 25.26
N ILE A 828 24.16 9.89 24.11
CA ILE A 828 23.65 11.26 23.96
C ILE A 828 22.18 11.23 23.58
N LEU A 829 21.43 12.20 24.10
CA LEU A 829 20.12 12.59 23.59
C LEU A 829 20.26 14.01 23.04
N ARG A 830 19.98 14.17 21.76
CA ARG A 830 20.15 15.43 21.04
C ARG A 830 18.86 15.87 20.37
N GLN A 831 18.76 17.16 20.15
CA GLN A 831 17.71 17.80 19.38
C GLN A 831 18.35 18.57 18.23
N ARG A 832 17.58 18.74 17.16
CA ARG A 832 17.92 19.59 16.04
C ARG A 832 16.74 20.48 15.69
N VAL A 833 16.94 21.80 15.77
CA VAL A 833 15.93 22.83 15.46
C VAL A 833 16.68 24.06 14.91
N ASN A 834 16.09 24.76 13.94
CA ASN A 834 16.71 25.92 13.28
C ASN A 834 18.14 25.63 12.78
N SER A 835 18.33 24.49 12.13
CA SER A 835 19.59 24.07 11.50
C SER A 835 20.79 23.89 12.42
N ASN A 836 20.57 23.79 13.73
CA ASN A 836 21.64 23.60 14.71
C ASN A 836 21.43 22.30 15.49
N PHE A 837 22.49 21.52 15.62
CA PHE A 837 22.54 20.39 16.55
C PHE A 837 22.75 20.90 17.98
N GLN A 838 21.95 20.37 18.90
CA GLN A 838 22.00 20.69 20.31
C GLN A 838 21.94 19.41 21.13
N ILE A 839 22.92 19.19 21.99
CA ILE A 839 22.91 18.07 22.93
C ILE A 839 22.02 18.47 24.10
N LEU A 840 20.92 17.74 24.32
CA LEU A 840 20.01 17.98 25.44
C LEU A 840 20.57 17.37 26.72
N ALA A 841 21.12 16.16 26.59
CA ALA A 841 21.70 15.43 27.70
C ALA A 841 22.74 14.42 27.20
N HIS A 842 23.74 14.15 28.04
CA HIS A 842 24.66 13.05 27.80
C HIS A 842 24.99 12.29 29.10
N ARG A 843 25.28 11.00 28.96
CA ARG A 843 25.76 10.14 30.03
C ARG A 843 27.02 9.44 29.55
N THR A 844 28.12 9.65 30.28
CA THR A 844 29.35 8.86 30.05
C THR A 844 29.12 7.41 30.49
N ILE A 845 29.44 6.46 29.62
CA ILE A 845 29.36 5.01 29.90
C ILE A 845 30.44 4.64 30.92
N ARG A 846 30.10 3.78 31.88
CA ARG A 846 30.98 3.39 32.99
C ARG A 846 31.38 1.92 32.91
N ASP A 847 32.49 1.60 33.57
CA ASP A 847 32.90 0.22 33.81
C ASP A 847 31.82 -0.46 34.70
N GLY A 848 31.19 -1.51 34.17
CA GLY A 848 30.02 -2.17 34.76
C GLY A 848 28.68 -1.95 34.04
N ASP A 849 28.57 -0.98 33.12
CA ASP A 849 27.34 -0.78 32.31
C ASP A 849 27.14 -1.89 31.26
N GLY A 850 28.15 -2.74 31.00
CA GLY A 850 28.06 -3.88 30.08
C GLY A 850 28.12 -3.54 28.59
N LEU A 851 28.20 -2.26 28.23
CA LEU A 851 28.13 -1.77 26.83
C LEU A 851 29.46 -1.70 26.07
N THR A 852 30.58 -1.99 26.72
CA THR A 852 31.91 -1.84 26.11
C THR A 852 32.75 -3.09 26.25
N THR A 853 33.69 -3.29 25.34
CA THR A 853 34.75 -4.30 25.40
C THR A 853 36.11 -3.61 25.28
N ALA A 854 37.17 -4.18 25.86
CA ALA A 854 38.53 -3.62 25.82
C ALA A 854 39.57 -4.74 25.97
N ASP A 855 40.86 -4.43 25.74
CA ASP A 855 41.95 -5.39 25.93
C ASP A 855 42.10 -5.83 27.41
N ASP A 856 42.63 -7.04 27.62
CA ASP A 856 42.81 -7.63 28.95
C ASP A 856 43.56 -6.68 29.91
N GLY A 857 42.91 -6.30 31.01
CA GLY A 857 43.48 -5.45 32.06
C GLY A 857 43.30 -3.94 31.86
N VAL A 858 42.60 -3.52 30.81
CA VAL A 858 42.22 -2.11 30.58
C VAL A 858 40.98 -1.76 31.41
N THR A 859 41.11 -0.78 32.31
CA THR A 859 39.98 -0.23 33.10
C THR A 859 39.66 1.23 32.76
N ASP A 860 40.54 1.90 32.01
CA ASP A 860 40.30 3.26 31.53
C ASP A 860 39.56 3.20 30.19
N LEU A 861 38.29 3.61 30.19
CA LEU A 861 37.45 3.60 28.98
C LEU A 861 37.90 4.62 27.91
N ARG A 862 38.94 5.41 28.17
CA ARG A 862 39.59 6.30 27.20
C ARG A 862 40.70 5.61 26.39
N ASP A 863 41.01 4.36 26.70
CA ASP A 863 42.04 3.58 26.01
C ASP A 863 41.63 3.23 24.55
N PRO A 864 42.56 3.25 23.58
CA PRO A 864 42.28 2.98 22.17
C PRO A 864 41.78 1.56 21.87
N SER A 865 41.94 0.59 22.78
CA SER A 865 41.42 -0.78 22.62
C SER A 865 39.91 -0.88 22.87
N VAL A 866 39.31 0.10 23.54
CA VAL A 866 37.88 0.07 23.89
C VAL A 866 37.03 0.07 22.62
N ARG A 867 35.98 -0.74 22.58
CA ARG A 867 34.98 -0.83 21.50
C ARG A 867 33.57 -0.86 22.08
N LEU A 868 32.58 -0.55 21.25
CA LEU A 868 31.19 -0.84 21.59
C LEU A 868 31.02 -2.36 21.65
N LYS A 869 30.35 -2.88 22.67
CA LYS A 869 30.03 -4.31 22.70
C LYS A 869 29.08 -4.63 21.52
N PRO A 870 29.35 -5.67 20.72
CA PRO A 870 28.46 -6.01 19.61
C PRO A 870 27.02 -6.21 20.04
N TRP A 871 26.09 -5.65 19.27
CA TRP A 871 24.64 -5.70 19.52
C TRP A 871 24.22 -4.99 20.82
N SER A 872 24.92 -3.90 21.16
CA SER A 872 24.45 -3.01 22.23
C SER A 872 23.12 -2.38 21.82
N THR A 873 22.13 -2.43 22.71
CA THR A 873 20.78 -1.94 22.42
C THR A 873 20.61 -0.50 22.89
N LEU A 874 20.00 0.33 22.05
CA LEU A 874 19.39 1.60 22.45
C LEU A 874 17.88 1.48 22.34
N LEU A 875 17.16 1.96 23.36
CA LEU A 875 15.72 2.10 23.33
C LEU A 875 15.30 3.52 23.74
N ALA A 876 14.39 4.12 22.99
CA ALA A 876 13.77 5.41 23.28
C ALA A 876 12.26 5.23 23.45
N ARG A 877 11.75 5.59 24.62
CA ARG A 877 10.32 5.71 24.90
C ARG A 877 9.91 7.16 24.77
N VAL A 878 8.97 7.43 23.87
CA VAL A 878 8.43 8.76 23.62
C VAL A 878 6.96 8.74 23.96
N VAL A 879 6.57 9.56 24.93
CA VAL A 879 5.17 9.72 25.33
C VAL A 879 4.77 11.17 25.11
N GLU A 880 3.66 11.39 24.40
CA GLU A 880 3.08 12.71 24.22
C GLU A 880 1.67 12.74 24.81
N GLY A 881 1.33 13.85 25.47
CA GLY A 881 -0.02 14.07 25.96
C GLY A 881 -0.15 15.36 26.74
N TYR A 882 -1.34 15.57 27.29
CA TYR A 882 -1.65 16.70 28.15
C TYR A 882 -1.27 16.39 29.60
N GLU A 883 -0.52 17.29 30.22
CA GLU A 883 -0.04 17.10 31.59
C GLU A 883 -1.13 17.45 32.62
N LEU A 884 -1.27 16.59 33.64
CA LEU A 884 -2.04 16.86 34.85
C LEU A 884 -1.18 16.53 36.07
N GLU A 885 -0.83 17.55 36.86
CA GLU A 885 -0.12 17.36 38.12
C GLU A 885 -1.10 16.82 39.19
N PHE A 886 -0.67 15.82 39.96
CA PHE A 886 -1.47 15.21 41.01
C PHE A 886 -0.73 15.16 42.35
N THR A 887 -1.50 15.24 43.42
CA THR A 887 -1.07 15.02 44.82
C THR A 887 -2.03 14.05 45.51
N ASP A 888 -1.63 13.57 46.69
CA ASP A 888 -2.41 12.64 47.52
C ASP A 888 -2.73 11.31 46.78
N GLY A 889 -1.81 10.84 45.95
CA GLY A 889 -1.93 9.61 45.17
C GLY A 889 -2.04 8.39 46.09
N ARG A 890 -3.17 7.69 45.98
CA ARG A 890 -3.57 6.53 46.77
C ARG A 890 -2.97 5.25 46.21
N VAL A 891 -2.49 4.39 47.11
CA VAL A 891 -2.30 2.95 46.89
C VAL A 891 -3.32 2.25 47.79
N ASP A 892 -4.19 1.41 47.23
CA ASP A 892 -5.17 0.65 48.04
C ASP A 892 -4.52 -0.48 48.86
N ASP A 893 -5.31 -1.22 49.63
CA ASP A 893 -4.79 -2.29 50.50
C ASP A 893 -4.25 -3.49 49.68
N GLU A 894 -4.71 -3.62 48.44
CA GLU A 894 -4.34 -4.62 47.44
C GLU A 894 -3.12 -4.21 46.58
N GLY A 895 -2.66 -2.96 46.67
CA GLY A 895 -1.53 -2.42 45.91
C GLY A 895 -1.89 -1.79 44.55
N ARG A 896 -3.17 -1.58 44.25
CA ARG A 896 -3.65 -0.83 43.08
C ARG A 896 -3.38 0.66 43.27
N ARG A 897 -2.95 1.29 42.18
CA ARG A 897 -2.69 2.71 42.02
C ARG A 897 -3.07 3.08 40.59
N ILE A 898 -3.07 4.37 40.26
CA ILE A 898 -3.24 4.82 38.87
C ILE A 898 -2.06 4.31 38.04
N ARG A 899 -2.36 3.66 36.92
CA ARG A 899 -1.41 2.99 36.03
C ARG A 899 -1.66 3.39 34.57
N TYR A 900 -0.73 3.01 33.70
CA TYR A 900 -0.88 3.11 32.25
C TYR A 900 -2.15 2.41 31.77
N GLY A 901 -2.86 3.02 30.83
CA GLY A 901 -4.09 2.50 30.25
C GLY A 901 -5.36 2.80 31.04
N ASP A 902 -5.24 3.28 32.28
CA ASP A 902 -6.39 3.63 33.11
C ASP A 902 -7.17 4.81 32.54
N THR A 903 -8.50 4.78 32.68
CA THR A 903 -9.36 5.92 32.38
C THR A 903 -9.73 6.64 33.67
N ILE A 904 -9.30 7.89 33.80
CA ILE A 904 -9.59 8.74 34.95
C ILE A 904 -10.77 9.67 34.68
N LYS A 905 -11.55 9.97 35.71
CA LYS A 905 -12.74 10.83 35.63
C LYS A 905 -12.78 11.90 36.71
N ASN A 906 -13.58 12.94 36.51
CA ASN A 906 -13.98 13.85 37.59
C ASN A 906 -15.20 13.31 38.36
N ALA A 907 -15.60 14.01 39.43
CA ALA A 907 -16.71 13.59 40.31
C ALA A 907 -18.06 13.40 39.60
N ASP A 908 -18.32 14.16 38.53
CA ASP A 908 -19.60 14.13 37.82
C ASP A 908 -19.56 13.22 36.58
N GLY A 909 -18.41 12.58 36.29
CA GLY A 909 -18.19 11.76 35.09
C GLY A 909 -18.15 12.52 33.76
N LEU A 910 -18.30 13.86 33.79
CA LEU A 910 -18.34 14.74 32.61
C LEU A 910 -16.96 15.06 32.02
N VAL A 911 -15.89 14.80 32.77
CA VAL A 911 -14.52 14.92 32.30
C VAL A 911 -13.87 13.56 32.40
N SER A 912 -13.29 13.10 31.29
CA SER A 912 -12.64 11.80 31.17
C SER A 912 -11.30 11.95 30.45
N ALA A 913 -10.32 11.10 30.77
CA ALA A 913 -9.07 11.02 30.02
C ALA A 913 -8.40 9.66 30.23
N ARG A 914 -7.66 9.20 29.21
CA ARG A 914 -6.82 8.01 29.30
C ARG A 914 -5.42 8.37 29.79
N VAL A 915 -4.87 7.60 30.72
CA VAL A 915 -3.51 7.76 31.24
C VAL A 915 -2.52 6.99 30.36
N VAL A 916 -1.56 7.69 29.77
CA VAL A 916 -0.50 7.10 28.91
C VAL A 916 0.90 7.19 29.51
N ALA A 917 1.08 7.91 30.62
CA ALA A 917 2.25 7.77 31.47
C ALA A 917 1.98 8.32 32.86
N VAL A 918 2.69 7.74 33.84
CA VAL A 918 2.68 8.16 35.23
C VAL A 918 4.11 8.51 35.63
N VAL A 919 4.42 9.80 35.75
CA VAL A 919 5.76 10.28 36.11
C VAL A 919 5.73 10.74 37.57
N VAL A 920 6.19 9.88 38.47
CA VAL A 920 6.19 10.19 39.90
C VAL A 920 7.38 11.04 40.34
N GLU A 921 7.10 12.04 41.18
CA GLU A 921 8.11 12.85 41.85
C GLU A 921 8.62 12.19 43.13
N ASN A 922 7.78 11.42 43.82
CA ASN A 922 8.13 10.67 45.02
C ASN A 922 7.53 9.26 44.98
N ASP A 923 8.04 8.37 45.83
CA ASP A 923 7.55 7.00 45.95
C ASP A 923 6.03 6.99 46.29
N TRP A 924 5.27 6.10 45.63
CA TRP A 924 3.84 5.92 45.84
C TRP A 924 3.53 5.52 47.28
N GLY A 925 4.47 4.85 47.96
CA GLY A 925 4.29 4.31 49.31
C GLY A 925 3.72 2.89 49.30
N GLY A 926 3.43 2.35 50.50
CA GLY A 926 2.84 1.02 50.66
C GLY A 926 1.31 1.02 50.53
N GLY A 927 0.70 -0.18 50.59
CA GLY A 927 -0.76 -0.31 50.57
C GLY A 927 -1.45 0.50 51.68
N GLY A 928 -2.56 1.15 51.32
CA GLY A 928 -3.34 2.03 52.20
C GLY A 928 -2.75 3.42 52.42
N THR A 929 -1.75 3.85 51.63
CA THR A 929 -1.13 5.18 51.74
C THR A 929 -1.59 6.14 50.65
N TYR A 930 -1.42 7.45 50.89
CA TYR A 930 -1.84 8.55 50.00
C TYR A 930 -0.68 9.49 49.71
N THR A 931 0.52 8.93 49.55
CA THR A 931 1.75 9.72 49.50
C THR A 931 2.19 10.07 48.10
N GLY A 932 1.68 9.40 47.06
CA GLY A 932 2.12 9.61 45.69
C GLY A 932 1.87 11.03 45.18
N SER A 933 2.83 11.61 44.48
CA SER A 933 2.67 12.87 43.75
C SER A 933 3.52 12.87 42.49
N GLY A 934 3.08 13.63 41.49
CA GLY A 934 3.79 13.76 40.21
C GLY A 934 2.87 14.20 39.09
N TYR A 935 3.13 13.69 37.88
CA TYR A 935 2.41 14.07 36.67
C TYR A 935 1.76 12.85 36.01
N LEU A 936 0.49 12.99 35.65
CA LEU A 936 -0.21 12.10 34.72
C LEU A 936 -0.12 12.72 33.33
N VAL A 937 0.24 11.91 32.33
CA VAL A 937 0.23 12.29 30.92
C VAL A 937 -1.03 11.69 30.29
N LEU A 938 -1.85 12.53 29.70
CA LEU A 938 -3.22 12.21 29.30
C LEU A 938 -3.43 12.28 27.78
N THR A 939 -4.18 11.33 27.24
CA THR A 939 -4.73 11.34 25.87
C THR A 939 -6.24 11.15 25.90
N ASN A 940 -6.89 11.31 24.75
CA ASN A 940 -8.35 11.17 24.60
C ASN A 940 -9.11 11.94 25.68
N VAL A 941 -8.78 13.23 25.79
CA VAL A 941 -9.28 14.06 26.89
C VAL A 941 -10.62 14.67 26.50
N GLU A 942 -11.66 14.28 27.22
CA GLU A 942 -12.98 14.89 27.13
C GLU A 942 -13.15 15.90 28.27
N GLY A 943 -13.25 17.18 27.94
CA GLY A 943 -13.33 18.24 28.94
C GLY A 943 -11.97 18.66 29.50
N ASN A 944 -11.93 19.24 30.71
CA ASN A 944 -10.68 19.71 31.33
C ASN A 944 -10.70 19.51 32.84
N PHE A 945 -9.65 18.89 33.39
CA PHE A 945 -9.48 18.78 34.84
C PHE A 945 -9.13 20.14 35.47
N THR A 946 -9.80 20.46 36.58
CA THR A 946 -9.63 21.71 37.32
C THR A 946 -8.80 21.53 38.58
N THR A 947 -8.03 22.55 38.95
CA THR A 947 -7.21 22.55 40.17
C THR A 947 -8.02 22.24 41.44
N GLY A 948 -7.51 21.33 42.26
CA GLY A 948 -8.10 20.87 43.52
C GLY A 948 -9.26 19.88 43.35
N GLY A 949 -9.58 19.46 42.12
CA GLY A 949 -10.62 18.47 41.85
C GLY A 949 -10.15 17.04 42.20
N PRO A 950 -11.02 16.20 42.78
CA PRO A 950 -10.73 14.78 42.97
C PRO A 950 -10.64 14.05 41.61
N ILE A 951 -9.65 13.16 41.50
CA ILE A 951 -9.43 12.27 40.35
C ILE A 951 -9.98 10.89 40.73
N TYR A 952 -10.98 10.45 39.98
CA TYR A 952 -11.61 9.15 40.15
C TYR A 952 -10.99 8.15 39.19
N LEU A 953 -10.75 6.95 39.72
CA LEU A 953 -10.55 5.74 38.93
C LEU A 953 -11.74 4.85 39.26
N GLU A 954 -12.49 4.45 38.23
CA GLU A 954 -13.81 3.83 38.42
C GLU A 954 -14.72 4.76 39.25
N ASP A 955 -15.14 4.34 40.44
CA ASP A 955 -16.02 5.11 41.34
C ASP A 955 -15.32 5.57 42.64
N GLU A 956 -14.00 5.40 42.74
CA GLU A 956 -13.22 5.77 43.93
C GLU A 956 -12.21 6.89 43.65
N VAL A 957 -11.94 7.72 44.68
CA VAL A 957 -10.92 8.78 44.60
C VAL A 957 -9.54 8.15 44.79
N TYR A 958 -8.68 8.34 43.78
CA TYR A 958 -7.31 7.83 43.77
C TYR A 958 -6.26 8.93 43.83
N ALA A 959 -6.57 10.17 43.46
CA ALA A 959 -5.65 11.30 43.59
C ALA A 959 -6.44 12.63 43.60
N SER A 960 -5.75 13.74 43.83
CA SER A 960 -6.28 15.09 43.66
C SER A 960 -5.46 15.87 42.64
N ALA A 961 -6.13 16.60 41.74
CA ALA A 961 -5.46 17.46 40.76
C ALA A 961 -4.78 18.64 41.47
N ALA A 962 -3.45 18.67 41.46
CA ALA A 962 -2.65 19.72 42.10
C ALA A 962 -2.63 21.02 41.29
N SER A 963 -2.77 20.90 39.96
CA SER A 963 -2.91 22.01 39.03
C SER A 963 -4.05 21.76 38.03
N ALA A 964 -4.36 22.77 37.21
CA ALA A 964 -5.28 22.56 36.09
C ALA A 964 -4.54 21.82 34.97
N GLN A 965 -5.25 21.00 34.20
CA GLN A 965 -4.70 20.33 33.04
C GLN A 965 -4.01 21.32 32.09
N ALA A 966 -2.84 20.94 31.59
CA ALA A 966 -2.07 21.76 30.66
C ALA A 966 -2.84 21.94 29.33
N GLY A 967 -2.86 23.16 28.80
CA GLY A 967 -3.55 23.47 27.54
C GLY A 967 -2.76 23.11 26.26
N ASN A 968 -1.51 22.68 26.38
CA ASN A 968 -0.69 22.22 25.26
C ASN A 968 -0.12 20.85 25.58
N LYS A 969 0.02 19.99 24.57
CA LYS A 969 0.69 18.70 24.69
C LYS A 969 2.21 18.87 24.85
N ALA A 970 2.84 17.93 25.53
CA ALA A 970 4.29 17.88 25.75
C ALA A 970 4.83 16.47 25.54
N ASN A 971 6.09 16.39 25.11
CA ASN A 971 6.83 15.15 24.94
C ASN A 971 7.61 14.82 26.23
N TYR A 972 7.50 13.57 26.67
CA TYR A 972 8.30 12.95 27.73
C TYR A 972 9.16 11.86 27.10
N ILE A 973 10.47 12.08 27.14
CA ILE A 973 11.44 11.19 26.49
C ILE A 973 12.24 10.47 27.58
N MET A 974 12.25 9.15 27.50
CA MET A 974 13.05 8.25 28.33
C MET A 974 13.96 7.43 27.43
N VAL A 975 15.20 7.22 27.88
CA VAL A 975 16.20 6.44 27.14
C VAL A 975 16.67 5.29 28.00
N PHE A 976 16.77 4.12 27.37
CA PHE A 976 17.24 2.89 27.97
C PHE A 976 18.37 2.31 27.13
N PHE A 977 19.22 1.52 27.77
CA PHE A 977 20.19 0.68 27.07
C PHE A 977 20.17 -0.73 27.63
N SER A 978 20.63 -1.67 26.80
CA SER A 978 20.84 -3.06 27.20
C SER A 978 22.07 -3.64 26.50
N ASP A 979 22.60 -4.72 27.07
CA ASP A 979 23.69 -5.49 26.49
C ASP A 979 23.18 -6.80 25.88
N ASN A 980 23.92 -7.35 24.92
CA ASN A 980 23.60 -8.64 24.30
C ASN A 980 24.07 -9.83 25.18
N SER A 981 23.51 -9.97 26.38
CA SER A 981 23.74 -11.12 27.26
C SER A 981 22.60 -12.13 27.14
N ASP A 982 22.91 -13.43 27.32
CA ASP A 982 22.07 -14.61 27.01
C ASP A 982 20.66 -14.64 27.67
N ASP A 983 20.35 -13.71 28.58
CA ASP A 983 19.09 -13.67 29.34
C ASP A 983 18.33 -12.31 29.28
N ARG A 984 18.81 -11.30 28.53
CA ARG A 984 18.34 -9.90 28.70
C ARG A 984 17.68 -9.24 27.48
N ASN A 985 18.32 -9.30 26.31
CA ASN A 985 17.77 -8.79 25.03
C ASN A 985 18.62 -9.32 23.86
N THR A 986 18.60 -10.65 23.68
CA THR A 986 19.47 -11.37 22.73
C THR A 986 19.21 -10.96 21.30
N ARG A 987 20.25 -10.91 20.46
CA ARG A 987 20.10 -10.76 18.99
C ARG A 987 19.06 -11.76 18.43
N GLY A 988 18.12 -11.28 17.63
CA GLY A 988 17.00 -12.03 17.05
C GLY A 988 15.64 -11.79 17.71
N ASP A 989 15.61 -11.16 18.90
CA ASP A 989 14.40 -10.89 19.69
C ASP A 989 14.20 -9.38 19.96
N ALA A 990 12.95 -8.93 20.12
CA ALA A 990 12.60 -7.59 20.61
C ALA A 990 11.96 -7.71 22.01
N CYS A 991 12.44 -6.89 22.95
CA CYS A 991 11.97 -6.86 24.34
C CYS A 991 11.65 -5.42 24.72
N TRP A 992 10.64 -5.23 25.58
CA TRP A 992 10.16 -3.92 26.00
C TRP A 992 10.21 -3.78 27.52
N PRO A 993 10.59 -2.60 28.07
CA PRO A 993 10.42 -2.34 29.50
C PRO A 993 8.94 -2.20 29.84
N SER A 994 8.56 -2.55 31.09
CA SER A 994 7.18 -2.42 31.57
C SER A 994 6.58 -1.02 31.29
N ASP A 995 5.30 -0.95 30.92
CA ASP A 995 4.58 0.31 30.68
C ASP A 995 4.45 1.14 31.97
N ASP A 996 4.18 0.46 33.10
CA ASP A 996 4.12 1.04 34.45
C ASP A 996 5.51 1.15 35.08
N PHE A 997 6.40 1.78 34.35
CA PHE A 997 7.80 1.88 34.73
C PHE A 997 7.95 2.73 36.01
N ILE A 998 8.25 2.10 37.16
CA ILE A 998 8.54 2.79 38.42
C ILE A 998 9.87 2.26 38.98
N PRO A 999 10.95 3.06 38.94
CA PRO A 999 12.25 2.59 39.38
C PRO A 999 12.29 2.16 40.86
N GLY A 1000 12.57 0.87 41.09
CA GLY A 1000 12.66 0.25 42.43
C GLY A 1000 11.49 -0.66 42.83
N ASP A 1001 10.50 -0.85 41.96
CA ASP A 1001 9.44 -1.86 42.12
C ASP A 1001 9.93 -3.27 41.70
N ASP A 1002 9.30 -4.34 42.19
CA ASP A 1002 9.65 -5.72 41.79
C ASP A 1002 9.24 -5.98 40.32
N ASP A 1003 8.21 -5.26 39.82
CA ASP A 1003 7.80 -5.23 38.39
C ASP A 1003 8.79 -4.47 37.49
N TYR A 1004 9.78 -3.76 38.07
CA TYR A 1004 10.77 -2.96 37.36
C TYR A 1004 12.06 -3.72 36.99
N ASP A 1005 12.37 -4.84 37.66
CA ASP A 1005 13.65 -5.54 37.52
C ASP A 1005 13.50 -6.91 36.81
N ASP A 1006 12.96 -6.90 35.59
CA ASP A 1006 13.15 -8.05 34.69
C ASP A 1006 14.63 -8.19 34.25
N GLY A 1007 15.47 -7.20 34.61
CA GLY A 1007 16.89 -7.14 34.33
C GLY A 1007 17.23 -6.86 32.87
N ARG A 1008 16.24 -6.60 32.00
CA ARG A 1008 16.44 -6.51 30.54
C ARG A 1008 16.97 -5.15 30.10
N PHE A 1009 16.55 -4.05 30.74
CA PHE A 1009 16.95 -2.69 30.37
C PHE A 1009 17.45 -1.88 31.55
N THR A 1010 18.43 -1.01 31.30
CA THR A 1010 18.88 0.01 32.25
C THR A 1010 18.44 1.40 31.80
N LEU A 1011 17.67 2.09 32.64
CA LEU A 1011 17.29 3.49 32.41
C LEU A 1011 18.51 4.41 32.49
N VAL A 1012 18.63 5.29 31.49
CA VAL A 1012 19.68 6.31 31.46
C VAL A 1012 19.35 7.43 32.44
N ARG A 1013 20.20 7.57 33.46
CA ARG A 1013 20.24 8.76 34.34
C ARG A 1013 21.30 9.72 33.83
N TRP A 1014 20.86 10.89 33.37
CA TRP A 1014 21.69 11.96 32.81
C TRP A 1014 22.53 12.63 33.92
N VAL A 1015 23.81 12.93 33.63
CA VAL A 1015 24.81 13.30 34.67
C VAL A 1015 25.23 14.78 34.59
N GLU A 1016 25.23 15.38 33.41
CA GLU A 1016 25.68 16.76 33.19
C GLU A 1016 24.62 17.58 32.42
N GLU A 1017 24.24 18.75 32.96
CA GLU A 1017 23.56 19.81 32.23
C GLU A 1017 24.63 20.60 31.48
N ASP A 1018 24.58 20.64 30.15
CA ASP A 1018 25.26 21.71 29.45
C ASP A 1018 24.46 22.99 29.71
N GLY A 1019 24.92 23.82 30.65
CA GLY A 1019 24.31 25.09 31.02
C GLY A 1019 24.27 26.14 29.89
N THR A 1020 24.64 25.76 28.66
CA THR A 1020 24.41 26.53 27.43
C THR A 1020 23.11 26.17 26.69
N ALA A 1021 22.38 25.14 27.12
CA ALA A 1021 21.05 24.78 26.62
C ALA A 1021 19.94 25.76 27.09
N THR A 1022 20.20 27.07 27.04
CA THR A 1022 19.15 28.08 27.20
C THR A 1022 18.37 28.19 25.89
N LEU A 1023 17.19 27.58 25.87
CA LEU A 1023 16.26 27.62 24.74
C LEU A 1023 15.81 29.05 24.44
N ARG A 1024 15.22 29.23 23.25
CA ARG A 1024 14.33 30.36 22.99
C ARG A 1024 13.45 30.58 24.22
N ALA A 1025 13.44 31.80 24.75
CA ALA A 1025 12.88 32.11 26.07
C ALA A 1025 11.52 31.42 26.32
N GLY A 1026 11.51 30.43 27.22
CA GLY A 1026 10.28 29.82 27.75
C GLY A 1026 9.74 28.55 27.07
N ARG A 1027 10.45 27.92 26.13
CA ARG A 1027 10.06 26.61 25.55
C ARG A 1027 11.24 25.68 25.39
N GLY A 1028 11.45 24.74 26.30
CA GLY A 1028 12.15 23.54 25.88
C GLY A 1028 12.65 22.65 26.98
N ALA A 1029 13.51 21.73 26.55
CA ALA A 1029 13.95 20.58 27.31
C ALA A 1029 14.38 20.93 28.73
N SER A 1030 13.70 20.33 29.70
CA SER A 1030 14.05 20.38 31.11
C SER A 1030 14.01 18.98 31.70
N PHE A 1031 14.98 18.66 32.55
CA PHE A 1031 14.91 17.46 33.38
C PHE A 1031 13.83 17.64 34.45
N LEU A 1032 13.21 16.54 34.87
CA LEU A 1032 12.59 16.53 36.19
C LEU A 1032 13.70 16.62 37.25
N THR A 1033 13.83 17.80 37.87
CA THR A 1033 14.83 18.11 38.91
C THR A 1033 14.40 17.67 40.31
N THR A 1034 13.45 16.75 40.41
CA THR A 1034 12.79 16.34 41.66
C THR A 1034 13.57 15.25 42.39
N THR A 1035 13.24 15.02 43.65
CA THR A 1035 13.84 13.96 44.48
C THR A 1035 13.00 12.69 44.37
N GLY A 1036 13.34 11.82 43.42
CA GLY A 1036 12.55 10.61 43.17
C GLY A 1036 13.23 9.60 42.25
N PRO A 1037 12.55 8.50 41.93
CA PRO A 1037 13.11 7.40 41.13
C PRO A 1037 13.46 7.82 39.68
N PHE A 1038 12.78 8.85 39.16
CA PHE A 1038 12.97 9.43 37.82
C PHE A 1038 13.89 10.64 37.76
N ALA A 1039 14.53 11.01 38.87
CA ALA A 1039 15.40 12.17 38.93
C ALA A 1039 16.51 12.07 37.86
N HIS A 1040 16.61 13.10 37.02
CA HIS A 1040 17.56 13.17 35.90
C HIS A 1040 17.40 12.05 34.85
N ALA A 1041 16.26 11.37 34.74
CA ALA A 1041 16.05 10.33 33.72
C ALA A 1041 15.08 10.74 32.62
N VAL A 1042 14.06 11.52 32.95
CA VAL A 1042 13.01 11.97 32.03
C VAL A 1042 13.32 13.37 31.51
N ILE A 1043 13.30 13.54 30.19
CA ILE A 1043 13.35 14.87 29.54
C ILE A 1043 11.95 15.26 29.13
N LYS A 1044 11.46 16.38 29.68
CA LYS A 1044 10.21 17.02 29.26
C LYS A 1044 10.50 18.12 28.26
N THR A 1045 9.80 18.16 27.14
CA THR A 1045 9.94 19.19 26.11
C THR A 1045 8.61 19.50 25.44
N SER A 1046 8.36 20.77 25.16
CA SER A 1046 7.20 21.23 24.38
C SER A 1046 7.54 21.53 22.91
N GLU A 1047 8.76 21.18 22.50
CA GLU A 1047 9.22 21.26 21.12
C GLU A 1047 8.87 19.96 20.36
N LEU A 1048 8.72 20.08 19.04
CA LEU A 1048 8.36 19.00 18.12
C LEU A 1048 7.12 18.16 18.56
N PRO A 1049 5.98 18.80 18.91
CA PRO A 1049 4.73 18.06 19.10
C PRO A 1049 4.27 17.44 17.77
N SER A 1050 3.46 16.39 17.82
CA SER A 1050 2.73 15.82 16.67
C SER A 1050 1.75 16.83 16.05
N PRO A 1051 1.21 16.59 14.83
CA PRO A 1051 0.25 17.49 14.19
C PRO A 1051 -0.96 17.83 15.07
N ASP A 1052 -1.53 19.02 14.88
CA ASP A 1052 -2.74 19.46 15.58
C ASP A 1052 -3.94 18.62 15.13
N TRP A 1053 -4.83 18.33 16.07
CA TRP A 1053 -6.01 17.48 15.85
C TRP A 1053 -7.30 18.22 16.22
N ASN A 1054 -8.39 17.82 15.57
CA ASN A 1054 -9.75 18.17 15.90
C ASN A 1054 -10.68 16.98 15.59
N ALA A 1055 -11.93 17.02 16.06
CA ALA A 1055 -12.89 15.93 15.90
C ALA A 1055 -13.20 15.55 14.43
N ASP A 1056 -12.92 16.41 13.45
CA ASP A 1056 -13.11 16.16 12.03
C ASP A 1056 -11.83 15.67 11.32
N SER A 1057 -10.74 15.41 12.07
CA SER A 1057 -9.44 15.03 11.48
C SER A 1057 -9.43 13.59 10.97
N GLU A 1058 -8.84 13.36 9.80
CA GLU A 1058 -8.67 12.03 9.20
C GLU A 1058 -7.20 11.57 9.24
N VAL A 1059 -6.92 10.29 8.99
CA VAL A 1059 -5.55 9.75 8.88
C VAL A 1059 -4.70 10.54 7.88
N THR A 1060 -5.32 11.08 6.83
CA THR A 1060 -4.64 11.90 5.81
C THR A 1060 -4.19 13.27 6.30
N ASP A 1061 -4.68 13.71 7.47
CA ASP A 1061 -4.29 14.96 8.13
C ASP A 1061 -3.06 14.79 9.04
N PHE A 1062 -2.52 13.57 9.13
CA PHE A 1062 -1.20 13.32 9.72
C PHE A 1062 -0.06 13.82 8.80
N LYS A 1063 -0.09 15.12 8.53
CA LYS A 1063 0.79 15.85 7.61
C LYS A 1063 1.06 17.24 8.18
N TRP A 1064 2.27 17.74 7.97
CA TRP A 1064 2.60 19.12 8.30
C TRP A 1064 2.35 20.02 7.08
N VAL A 1065 1.82 21.22 7.30
CA VAL A 1065 1.66 22.24 6.26
C VAL A 1065 2.76 23.28 6.44
N ASP A 1066 3.60 23.45 5.42
CA ASP A 1066 4.63 24.48 5.44
C ASP A 1066 4.02 25.90 5.28
N THR A 1067 4.84 26.93 5.46
CA THR A 1067 4.46 28.35 5.37
C THR A 1067 3.92 28.74 3.99
N ASP A 1068 4.27 27.98 2.95
CA ASP A 1068 3.85 28.18 1.56
C ASP A 1068 2.59 27.36 1.19
N GLY A 1069 2.04 26.58 2.14
CA GLY A 1069 0.85 25.76 1.96
C GLY A 1069 1.12 24.41 1.29
N ASN A 1070 2.38 23.96 1.22
CA ASN A 1070 2.70 22.64 0.71
C ASN A 1070 2.52 21.58 1.81
N ILE A 1071 2.00 20.44 1.38
CA ILE A 1071 1.76 19.29 2.24
C ILE A 1071 3.07 18.49 2.37
N VAL A 1072 3.53 18.29 3.60
CA VAL A 1072 4.73 17.52 3.96
C VAL A 1072 4.31 16.30 4.80
N ALA A 1073 5.04 15.19 4.68
CA ALA A 1073 4.82 13.99 5.49
C ALA A 1073 4.81 14.30 7.00
N GLY A 1074 4.03 13.52 7.77
CA GLY A 1074 3.97 13.57 9.24
C GLY A 1074 5.28 13.16 9.93
N ASP A 1075 5.20 12.69 11.17
CA ASP A 1075 6.40 12.29 11.92
C ASP A 1075 7.10 11.09 11.27
N ASN A 1076 8.43 11.11 11.22
CA ASN A 1076 9.27 10.04 10.68
C ASN A 1076 10.32 9.54 11.68
N ILE A 1077 10.87 8.36 11.38
CA ILE A 1077 11.92 7.66 12.15
C ILE A 1077 13.03 7.26 11.16
N ALA A 1078 14.28 7.33 11.62
CA ALA A 1078 15.42 6.95 10.78
C ALA A 1078 16.58 6.39 11.61
N LEU A 1079 17.37 5.51 11.01
CA LEU A 1079 18.69 5.12 11.52
C LEU A 1079 19.74 6.14 11.06
N VAL A 1080 20.70 6.47 11.92
CA VAL A 1080 21.72 7.49 11.65
C VAL A 1080 23.10 7.08 12.13
N THR A 1081 24.07 7.19 11.22
CA THR A 1081 25.51 7.02 11.48
C THR A 1081 26.27 8.26 11.02
N SER A 1082 27.28 8.68 11.78
CA SER A 1082 28.10 9.88 11.49
C SER A 1082 29.56 9.69 11.88
N SER A 1083 30.38 9.10 11.04
CA SER A 1083 31.83 9.03 11.31
C SER A 1083 32.59 8.62 10.06
N HIS A 1084 33.90 8.87 10.03
CA HIS A 1084 34.78 8.25 9.02
C HIS A 1084 34.82 6.72 9.14
N THR A 1085 34.43 6.15 10.28
CA THR A 1085 34.29 4.69 10.52
C THR A 1085 32.84 4.22 10.38
N GLY A 1086 31.98 5.04 9.76
CA GLY A 1086 30.56 4.71 9.64
C GLY A 1086 30.30 3.42 8.86
N GLU A 1087 31.16 3.09 7.88
CA GLU A 1087 31.06 1.87 7.05
C GLU A 1087 31.29 0.56 7.84
N GLU A 1088 31.71 0.65 9.11
CA GLU A 1088 31.87 -0.50 10.02
C GLU A 1088 30.68 -0.61 11.00
N THR A 1089 29.57 0.09 10.71
CA THR A 1089 28.38 0.13 11.58
C THR A 1089 27.30 -0.78 11.04
N TYR A 1090 26.82 -1.67 11.91
CA TYR A 1090 25.74 -2.59 11.63
C TYR A 1090 24.56 -2.32 12.57
N TYR A 1091 23.34 -2.39 12.03
CA TYR A 1091 22.09 -2.35 12.78
C TYR A 1091 21.36 -3.67 12.65
N ASP A 1092 20.70 -4.08 13.72
CA ASP A 1092 19.85 -5.27 13.73
C ASP A 1092 18.71 -5.11 14.74
N ASP A 1093 17.68 -5.95 14.62
CA ASP A 1093 16.49 -6.00 15.48
C ASP A 1093 15.91 -4.61 15.73
N PHE A 1094 15.64 -3.86 14.66
CA PHE A 1094 14.89 -2.62 14.78
C PHE A 1094 13.44 -2.99 15.13
N ALA A 1095 12.90 -2.41 16.19
CA ALA A 1095 11.53 -2.69 16.60
C ALA A 1095 10.83 -1.40 17.02
N ILE A 1096 9.53 -1.35 16.75
CA ILE A 1096 8.62 -0.30 17.20
C ILE A 1096 7.39 -0.94 17.87
N GLN A 1097 6.98 -0.38 18.99
CA GLN A 1097 5.73 -0.73 19.67
C GLN A 1097 4.89 0.54 19.87
N ILE A 1098 3.61 0.46 19.52
CA ILE A 1098 2.68 1.60 19.54
C ILE A 1098 1.29 1.18 20.01
N ASP A 1099 0.57 2.10 20.66
CA ASP A 1099 -0.81 1.89 21.09
C ASP A 1099 -1.79 2.26 19.97
N MET A 1100 -2.73 1.35 19.69
CA MET A 1100 -3.78 1.56 18.69
C MET A 1100 -5.14 1.08 19.24
N LYS A 1101 -6.24 1.68 18.76
CA LYS A 1101 -7.59 1.21 19.10
C LYS A 1101 -7.84 -0.10 18.37
N LYS A 1102 -8.40 -1.09 19.08
CA LYS A 1102 -8.86 -2.34 18.48
C LYS A 1102 -9.95 -2.03 17.47
N THR A 1103 -9.75 -2.43 16.22
CA THR A 1103 -10.73 -2.21 15.15
C THR A 1103 -11.72 -3.37 15.09
N THR A 1104 -13.01 -3.05 14.98
CA THR A 1104 -14.05 -4.03 14.64
C THR A 1104 -13.92 -4.38 13.16
N GLY A 1105 -13.14 -5.42 12.86
CA GLY A 1105 -12.94 -5.89 11.48
C GLY A 1105 -14.14 -6.66 10.93
N PHE A 1106 -14.25 -6.69 9.59
CA PHE A 1106 -15.06 -7.69 8.89
C PHE A 1106 -14.33 -9.03 8.88
N LEU A 1107 -15.05 -10.11 9.16
CA LEU A 1107 -14.61 -11.44 8.75
C LEU A 1107 -14.72 -11.58 7.22
N PRO A 1108 -13.94 -12.49 6.59
CA PRO A 1108 -13.93 -12.66 5.15
C PRO A 1108 -15.35 -12.79 4.57
N PRO A 1109 -15.79 -11.84 3.71
CA PRO A 1109 -17.10 -11.95 3.07
C PRO A 1109 -17.11 -13.11 2.08
N VAL A 1110 -18.25 -13.76 1.92
CA VAL A 1110 -18.44 -14.75 0.84
C VAL A 1110 -19.23 -14.12 -0.30
N GLN A 1111 -18.58 -14.03 -1.46
CA GLN A 1111 -19.11 -13.49 -2.71
C GLN A 1111 -19.93 -14.55 -3.46
N GLN A 1112 -21.11 -14.16 -3.99
CA GLN A 1112 -22.05 -15.01 -4.73
C GLN A 1112 -22.50 -14.44 -6.09
#